data_AF-A0A8J2WN10-F1
#
_entry.id   AF-A0A8J2WN10-F1
#
_cell.length_a   1.000
_cell.length_b   1.000
_cell.length_c   1.000
_cell.angle_alpha   90.00
_cell.angle_beta   90.00
_cell.angle_gamma   90.00
#
_symmetry.space_group_name_H-M   'P 1'
#
loop_
_entity.id
_entity.type
_entity.pdbx_description
1 polymer ?
#
loop_
_entity_poly.entity_id
_entity_poly.type
_entity_poly.pdbx_seq_one_letter_code
_entity_poly.pdbx_strand_id
1 'polypeptide(L)'
;MAGSFSIKFVGLFLVFLVGIRAIYDLWIILGDMSRPVTYTVKHFLARALCLIALPVALYVAIFYVHLRILHLGGEEDEFYSSAFQVSLKGNMFHNSTGPREVAYGAVIRLKNNVLEGQYLHSHRQLYPVGARQQQITTVYIRDPNNRWFIKRHNQSSPLWNATDPIDFVRNGDLVRIEHRTTGRNIHVHRGPAPISNKMYQVTGYGVKGEGNDDDFWRIEIEGAKEGEILEIVRHSFRLVSPNNKCVLTSTTKNLPEWGFGSAEVACNPKIHDDRAYWHIDDNRYPRLPNVSYTIYELSFFQRFIESHQNMFMGNAGFRPRISDFQSRPWMWPINFRGQFFSVEGAVIYLLGNPIICGKTNVGMWWTLFGLILIATIATRFYKLDQPDHICWDETHFGKFGGYYINRTFFFDVHPPLGKMLIGLFGYLDGYNATFAFEKPGDKYEDYPYMGMRAGCAIMGALLVPLSFLTVWEMTFSLSAATFAGISILLDHGMLTLNRYILLDPPLLFFISASVYATVKFHNQRHRAFSFPWWFWLSATGAMLVGSVAVKFVGVFVVFLVGFRAIADLWEILGDLSRPVSYTVKHFMARALCLIAFPVVLYMGIFYIHLQVLYLSGPGDGYFSSAFQTHLEGNFLHNASTPREVAYGSLLTLKNSVTGGGYLHSHMHLYPAGVGAKQQQVTTYSHKDGNNRWFIKKFNKPTPLWNSTDPIELVRNGDLIRLEHRPTRRNLHSHKEPAPVSRKHYQVTGYGENGTGDANDVWRLVIESGAENEPLETMRHKFKLVHYLQNCVLSTTKKTLPKWGYEQQEVTCNPNLRDAAAVWNVEDNRFPRLPNVSFSAYKLNYLQRFLEAHAVMFSGNAGLKPKDGELTSRPWMWPINLRGQFFSAGEGVKIYLLGNPIIWWGNLIFMAFYLTLFVVKSIRDRRGIISSPQQLGECIFVSYSKDFDSERALSACGWLYIGWLLHYVPFWGMGRILYFHHYFPALLFSSMMSGVVIDYLIESIPAILPSGIRNSAYHLLMGLIVSSLVYSFYLFAPLTYGMSNGPSTEPNSTMHGMRWLETWEF
;
A
#
# COMPACT_ATOMS: atom_id res chain seq x y z
N MET A 1 -34.52 -23.48 0.64
CA MET A 1 -33.22 -23.48 -0.09
C MET A 1 -33.32 -24.29 -1.37
N ALA A 2 -33.53 -25.61 -1.32
CA ALA A 2 -33.74 -26.47 -2.51
C ALA A 2 -34.66 -25.84 -3.55
N GLY A 3 -35.91 -25.53 -3.17
CA GLY A 3 -36.87 -24.93 -4.10
C GLY A 3 -36.40 -23.60 -4.72
N SER A 4 -35.63 -22.77 -4.00
CA SER A 4 -35.17 -21.49 -4.54
C SER A 4 -34.12 -21.65 -5.64
N PHE A 5 -33.13 -22.54 -5.46
CA PHE A 5 -32.11 -22.73 -6.48
C PHE A 5 -32.53 -23.72 -7.58
N SER A 6 -33.47 -24.62 -7.29
CA SER A 6 -34.17 -25.43 -8.32
C SER A 6 -35.00 -24.58 -9.28
N ILE A 7 -35.57 -23.46 -8.82
CA ILE A 7 -36.32 -22.54 -9.68
C ILE A 7 -35.36 -21.73 -10.56
N LYS A 8 -34.29 -21.18 -9.98
CA LYS A 8 -33.28 -20.41 -10.71
C LYS A 8 -31.97 -20.37 -9.94
N PHE A 9 -30.83 -20.41 -10.64
CA PHE A 9 -29.49 -20.42 -10.00
C PHE A 9 -29.20 -19.22 -9.09
N VAL A 10 -29.94 -18.10 -9.19
CA VAL A 10 -29.85 -16.98 -8.23
C VAL A 10 -30.18 -17.41 -6.79
N GLY A 11 -30.95 -18.48 -6.60
CA GLY A 11 -31.22 -19.07 -5.29
C GLY A 11 -29.97 -19.62 -4.58
N LEU A 12 -28.87 -19.87 -5.29
CA LEU A 12 -27.59 -20.24 -4.68
C LEU A 12 -27.02 -19.13 -3.80
N PHE A 13 -27.30 -17.86 -4.11
CA PHE A 13 -26.87 -16.75 -3.25
C PHE A 13 -27.55 -16.77 -1.88
N LEU A 14 -28.80 -17.25 -1.81
CA LEU A 14 -29.49 -17.46 -0.54
C LEU A 14 -28.84 -18.62 0.25
N VAL A 15 -28.44 -19.70 -0.43
CA VAL A 15 -27.70 -20.81 0.19
C VAL A 15 -26.37 -20.30 0.75
N PHE A 16 -25.65 -19.46 0.01
CA PHE A 16 -24.40 -18.86 0.46
C PHE A 16 -24.61 -17.95 1.68
N LEU A 17 -25.65 -17.10 1.68
CA LEU A 17 -25.98 -16.23 2.81
C LEU A 17 -26.33 -17.04 4.07
N VAL A 18 -27.16 -18.08 3.92
CA VAL A 18 -27.50 -19.00 5.02
C VAL A 18 -26.26 -19.77 5.49
N GLY A 19 -25.36 -20.14 4.58
CA GLY A 19 -24.07 -20.75 4.88
C GLY A 19 -23.16 -19.84 5.70
N ILE A 20 -23.02 -18.57 5.32
CA ILE A 20 -22.29 -17.55 6.11
C ILE A 20 -22.89 -17.43 7.50
N ARG A 21 -24.23 -17.37 7.60
CA ARG A 21 -24.90 -17.30 8.90
C ARG A 21 -24.64 -18.56 9.74
N ALA A 22 -24.68 -19.74 9.14
CA ALA A 22 -24.40 -21.00 9.81
C ALA A 22 -22.95 -21.10 10.30
N ILE A 23 -21.98 -20.62 9.51
CA ILE A 23 -20.57 -20.52 9.90
C ILE A 23 -20.40 -19.54 11.06
N TYR A 24 -21.05 -18.38 10.98
CA TYR A 24 -21.05 -17.38 12.05
C TYR A 24 -21.62 -17.95 13.35
N ASP A 25 -22.75 -18.67 13.28
CA ASP A 25 -23.35 -19.32 14.45
C ASP A 25 -22.47 -20.44 15.02
N LEU A 26 -21.83 -21.24 14.16
CA LEU A 26 -20.86 -22.26 14.59
C LEU A 26 -19.61 -21.64 15.23
N TRP A 27 -19.14 -20.51 14.71
CA TRP A 27 -18.04 -19.74 15.29
C TRP A 27 -18.39 -19.21 16.68
N ILE A 28 -19.63 -18.72 16.88
CA ILE A 28 -20.13 -18.33 18.20
C ILE A 28 -20.17 -19.54 19.14
N ILE A 29 -20.71 -20.69 18.68
CA ILE A 29 -20.81 -21.91 19.50
C ILE A 29 -19.42 -22.44 19.88
N LEU A 30 -18.44 -22.38 18.97
CA LEU A 30 -17.04 -22.76 19.23
C LEU A 30 -16.40 -21.84 20.29
N GLY A 31 -16.78 -20.56 20.32
CA GLY A 31 -16.31 -19.60 21.31
C GLY A 31 -16.98 -19.73 22.69
N ASP A 32 -18.06 -20.50 22.83
CA ASP A 32 -18.74 -20.74 24.10
C ASP A 32 -18.09 -21.90 24.86
N MET A 33 -17.12 -21.55 25.71
CA MET A 33 -16.37 -22.51 26.55
C MET A 33 -17.24 -23.22 27.61
N SER A 34 -18.50 -22.81 27.81
CA SER A 34 -19.43 -23.50 28.72
C SER A 34 -20.03 -24.78 28.12
N ARG A 35 -19.87 -25.00 26.81
CA ARG A 35 -20.44 -26.13 26.08
C ARG A 35 -19.36 -27.17 25.76
N PRO A 36 -19.65 -28.47 25.91
CA PRO A 36 -18.70 -29.51 25.51
C PRO A 36 -18.54 -29.54 23.98
N VAL A 37 -17.38 -29.97 23.49
CA VAL A 37 -17.10 -30.07 22.04
C VAL A 37 -18.14 -30.96 21.31
N THR A 38 -18.70 -31.95 22.00
CA THR A 38 -19.78 -32.79 21.48
C THR A 38 -21.05 -32.00 21.11
N TYR A 39 -21.31 -30.88 21.78
CA TYR A 39 -22.39 -29.94 21.44
C TYR A 39 -22.12 -29.26 20.09
N THR A 40 -20.91 -28.73 19.90
CA THR A 40 -20.49 -28.10 18.63
C THR A 40 -20.53 -29.09 17.47
N VAL A 41 -20.06 -30.34 17.68
CA VAL A 41 -20.11 -31.39 16.67
C VAL A 41 -21.55 -31.74 16.28
N LYS A 42 -22.46 -31.90 17.25
CA LYS A 42 -23.89 -32.12 16.97
C LYS A 42 -24.50 -30.97 16.17
N HIS A 43 -24.16 -29.73 16.52
CA HIS A 43 -24.63 -28.53 15.84
C HIS A 43 -24.05 -28.34 14.44
N PHE A 44 -22.82 -28.80 14.20
CA PHE A 44 -22.22 -28.87 12.88
C PHE A 44 -22.92 -29.92 12.02
N LEU A 45 -23.06 -31.15 12.54
CA LEU A 45 -23.70 -32.26 11.82
C LEU A 45 -25.15 -31.95 11.47
N ALA A 46 -25.93 -31.39 12.40
CA ALA A 46 -27.32 -31.00 12.15
C ALA A 46 -27.42 -29.93 11.04
N ARG A 47 -26.51 -28.93 11.04
CA ARG A 47 -26.49 -27.90 9.99
C ARG A 47 -26.00 -28.44 8.66
N ALA A 48 -24.98 -29.29 8.64
CA ALA A 48 -24.51 -29.94 7.41
C ALA A 48 -25.62 -30.81 6.80
N LEU A 49 -26.36 -31.56 7.62
CA LEU A 49 -27.49 -32.36 7.18
C LEU A 49 -28.63 -31.50 6.63
N CYS A 50 -29.12 -30.51 7.39
CA CYS A 50 -30.31 -29.73 7.03
C CYS A 50 -30.05 -28.64 5.98
N LEU A 51 -28.84 -28.06 5.94
CA LEU A 51 -28.52 -26.92 5.08
C LEU A 51 -27.75 -27.30 3.82
N ILE A 52 -27.11 -28.48 3.78
CA ILE A 52 -26.34 -28.95 2.62
C ILE A 52 -26.92 -30.25 2.08
N ALA A 53 -26.91 -31.33 2.87
CA ALA A 53 -27.29 -32.65 2.37
C ALA A 53 -28.76 -32.72 1.91
N LEU A 54 -29.69 -32.23 2.73
CA LEU A 54 -31.11 -32.24 2.40
C LEU A 54 -31.43 -31.35 1.18
N PRO A 55 -30.93 -30.09 1.07
CA PRO A 55 -31.17 -29.30 -0.12
C PRO A 55 -30.57 -29.87 -1.41
N VAL A 56 -29.37 -30.45 -1.34
CA VAL A 56 -28.73 -31.11 -2.49
C VAL A 56 -29.52 -32.36 -2.89
N ALA A 57 -29.91 -33.20 -1.93
CA ALA A 57 -30.71 -34.39 -2.20
C ALA A 57 -32.05 -34.05 -2.85
N LEU A 58 -32.75 -33.03 -2.36
CA LEU A 58 -34.00 -32.54 -2.96
C LEU A 58 -33.79 -32.01 -4.37
N TYR A 59 -32.69 -31.28 -4.62
CA TYR A 59 -32.36 -30.79 -5.96
C TYR A 59 -32.08 -31.94 -6.95
N VAL A 60 -31.30 -32.92 -6.53
CA VAL A 60 -31.02 -34.13 -7.32
C VAL A 60 -32.32 -34.90 -7.58
N ALA A 61 -33.21 -35.01 -6.60
CA ALA A 61 -34.52 -35.65 -6.77
C ALA A 61 -35.41 -34.89 -7.77
N ILE A 62 -35.45 -33.55 -7.71
CA ILE A 62 -36.18 -32.72 -8.68
C ILE A 62 -35.62 -32.94 -10.09
N PHE A 63 -34.30 -33.00 -10.24
CA PHE A 63 -33.65 -33.22 -11.54
C PHE A 63 -33.84 -34.65 -12.05
N TYR A 64 -33.89 -35.64 -11.15
CA TYR A 64 -34.27 -37.00 -11.48
C TYR A 64 -35.69 -37.06 -12.05
N VAL A 65 -36.64 -36.38 -11.42
CA VAL A 65 -38.01 -36.25 -11.95
C VAL A 65 -38.01 -35.52 -13.30
N HIS A 66 -37.26 -34.43 -13.43
CA HIS A 66 -37.14 -33.67 -14.68
C HIS A 66 -36.68 -34.53 -15.87
N LEU A 67 -35.57 -35.27 -15.72
CA LEU A 67 -35.05 -36.16 -16.76
C LEU A 67 -35.93 -37.39 -17.03
N ARG A 68 -36.75 -37.81 -16.06
CA ARG A 68 -37.72 -38.91 -16.26
C ARG A 68 -38.96 -38.45 -17.00
N ILE A 69 -39.40 -37.21 -16.79
CA ILE A 69 -40.50 -36.60 -17.52
C ILE A 69 -40.07 -36.33 -18.97
N LEU A 70 -38.92 -35.70 -19.17
CA LEU A 70 -38.37 -35.34 -20.48
C LEU A 70 -37.53 -36.48 -21.10
N HIS A 71 -38.22 -37.51 -21.59
CA HIS A 71 -37.59 -38.74 -22.10
C HIS A 71 -37.72 -38.91 -23.63
N LEU A 72 -38.25 -37.93 -24.35
CA LEU A 72 -38.39 -37.91 -25.81
C LEU A 72 -37.33 -37.00 -26.43
N GLY A 73 -36.79 -37.38 -27.59
CA GLY A 73 -35.90 -36.53 -28.39
C GLY A 73 -36.66 -35.35 -29.02
N GLY A 74 -35.97 -34.22 -29.21
CA GLY A 74 -36.53 -32.97 -29.75
C GLY A 74 -35.45 -32.06 -30.33
N GLU A 75 -35.81 -30.91 -30.89
CA GLU A 75 -34.89 -30.06 -31.70
C GLU A 75 -33.61 -29.58 -30.96
N GLU A 76 -33.63 -29.53 -29.62
CA GLU A 76 -32.49 -29.07 -28.81
C GLU A 76 -31.66 -30.21 -28.20
N ASP A 77 -31.95 -31.48 -28.53
CA ASP A 77 -31.12 -32.61 -28.06
C ASP A 77 -29.74 -32.67 -28.75
N GLU A 78 -29.58 -31.97 -29.87
CA GLU A 78 -28.33 -31.85 -30.63
C GLU A 78 -27.17 -31.20 -29.84
N PHE A 79 -27.47 -30.42 -28.79
CA PHE A 79 -26.49 -29.82 -27.89
C PHE A 79 -25.91 -30.81 -26.86
N TYR A 80 -26.48 -32.00 -26.76
CA TYR A 80 -26.02 -33.04 -25.85
C TYR A 80 -25.14 -34.07 -26.58
N SER A 81 -24.33 -34.79 -25.82
CA SER A 81 -23.49 -35.88 -26.31
C SER A 81 -24.34 -36.99 -26.95
N SER A 82 -23.75 -37.73 -27.89
CA SER A 82 -24.43 -38.89 -28.50
C SER A 82 -24.79 -39.95 -27.46
N ALA A 83 -24.00 -40.10 -26.38
CA ALA A 83 -24.28 -40.99 -25.26
C ALA A 83 -25.49 -40.54 -24.40
N PHE A 84 -25.71 -39.23 -24.26
CA PHE A 84 -26.90 -38.68 -23.61
C PHE A 84 -28.14 -38.87 -24.49
N GLN A 85 -28.02 -38.56 -25.78
CA GLN A 85 -29.09 -38.64 -26.77
C GLN A 85 -29.65 -40.06 -26.92
N VAL A 86 -28.83 -41.10 -26.76
CA VAL A 86 -29.27 -42.52 -26.74
C VAL A 86 -30.29 -42.80 -25.64
N SER A 87 -30.25 -42.06 -24.52
CA SER A 87 -31.21 -42.23 -23.43
C SER A 87 -32.60 -41.63 -23.72
N LEU A 88 -32.74 -40.88 -24.81
CA LEU A 88 -33.99 -40.27 -25.27
C LEU A 88 -34.67 -41.17 -26.31
N LYS A 89 -35.97 -41.43 -26.13
CA LYS A 89 -36.76 -42.20 -27.09
C LYS A 89 -36.99 -41.38 -28.36
N GLY A 90 -36.85 -42.03 -29.52
CA GLY A 90 -37.10 -41.42 -30.83
C GLY A 90 -35.87 -40.79 -31.51
N ASN A 91 -34.69 -40.83 -30.88
CA ASN A 91 -33.46 -40.32 -31.48
C ASN A 91 -32.81 -41.37 -32.42
N MET A 92 -32.15 -40.91 -33.49
CA MET A 92 -31.54 -41.72 -34.56
C MET A 92 -30.40 -42.64 -34.11
N PHE A 93 -29.84 -42.44 -32.91
CA PHE A 93 -28.74 -43.26 -32.40
C PHE A 93 -29.20 -44.61 -31.82
N HIS A 94 -30.51 -44.79 -31.59
CA HIS A 94 -31.09 -46.06 -31.18
C HIS A 94 -30.98 -47.07 -32.35
N ASN A 95 -30.09 -48.07 -32.22
CA ASN A 95 -29.73 -49.06 -33.25
C ASN A 95 -28.92 -48.53 -34.45
N SER A 96 -27.84 -47.79 -34.21
CA SER A 96 -26.90 -47.39 -35.27
C SER A 96 -26.17 -48.60 -35.88
N THR A 97 -26.20 -48.73 -37.21
CA THR A 97 -25.51 -49.80 -37.96
C THR A 97 -24.47 -49.23 -38.92
N GLY A 98 -23.25 -49.76 -38.92
CA GLY A 98 -22.19 -49.36 -39.86
C GLY A 98 -20.91 -50.18 -39.69
N PRO A 99 -19.91 -50.02 -40.57
CA PRO A 99 -18.61 -50.67 -40.40
C PRO A 99 -17.91 -50.16 -39.15
N ARG A 100 -17.47 -51.10 -38.28
CA ARG A 100 -16.81 -50.76 -37.02
C ARG A 100 -15.39 -50.22 -37.22
N GLU A 101 -14.63 -50.86 -38.10
CA GLU A 101 -13.24 -50.52 -38.41
C GLU A 101 -13.18 -49.50 -39.55
N VAL A 102 -12.22 -48.57 -39.48
CA VAL A 102 -12.06 -47.51 -40.47
C VAL A 102 -11.02 -47.92 -41.50
N ALA A 103 -11.46 -48.13 -42.75
CA ALA A 103 -10.59 -48.45 -43.87
C ALA A 103 -10.18 -47.20 -44.67
N TYR A 104 -9.03 -47.27 -45.35
CA TYR A 104 -8.66 -46.26 -46.35
C TYR A 104 -9.69 -46.24 -47.48
N GLY A 105 -10.14 -45.03 -47.86
CA GLY A 105 -11.24 -44.79 -48.79
C GLY A 105 -12.63 -44.75 -48.15
N ALA A 106 -12.73 -44.90 -46.82
CA ALA A 106 -14.00 -44.74 -46.11
C ALA A 106 -14.47 -43.28 -46.09
N VAL A 107 -15.79 -43.10 -46.13
CA VAL A 107 -16.45 -41.82 -45.89
C VAL A 107 -16.77 -41.73 -44.40
N ILE A 108 -16.10 -40.81 -43.71
CA ILE A 108 -16.23 -40.58 -42.28
C ILE A 108 -16.87 -39.22 -41.97
N ARG A 109 -17.49 -39.11 -40.79
CA ARG A 109 -17.88 -37.84 -40.17
C ARG A 109 -17.11 -37.66 -38.86
N LEU A 110 -16.39 -36.55 -38.73
CA LEU A 110 -15.60 -36.22 -37.55
C LEU A 110 -16.38 -35.30 -36.61
N LYS A 111 -16.39 -35.62 -35.33
CA LYS A 111 -17.04 -34.83 -34.27
C LYS A 111 -16.03 -34.51 -33.17
N ASN A 112 -16.03 -33.29 -32.67
CA ASN A 112 -15.10 -32.86 -31.61
C ASN A 112 -15.54 -33.40 -30.25
N ASN A 113 -14.58 -33.80 -29.40
CA ASN A 113 -14.88 -34.39 -28.09
C ASN A 113 -15.19 -33.36 -27.00
N VAL A 114 -14.60 -32.16 -27.04
CA VAL A 114 -14.72 -31.15 -25.97
C VAL A 114 -15.78 -30.11 -26.30
N LEU A 115 -15.91 -29.75 -27.57
CA LEU A 115 -17.00 -28.93 -28.08
C LEU A 115 -18.14 -29.84 -28.52
N GLU A 116 -18.65 -30.61 -27.55
CA GLU A 116 -19.65 -31.65 -27.75
C GLU A 116 -20.79 -31.16 -28.65
N GLY A 117 -21.10 -31.94 -29.70
CA GLY A 117 -22.15 -31.63 -30.66
C GLY A 117 -21.66 -31.11 -32.02
N GLN A 118 -20.44 -30.58 -32.14
CA GLN A 118 -20.01 -29.97 -33.41
C GLN A 118 -19.25 -30.92 -34.36
N TYR A 119 -19.67 -30.95 -35.62
CA TYR A 119 -19.07 -31.70 -36.71
C TYR A 119 -18.09 -30.85 -37.51
N LEU A 120 -16.99 -31.48 -37.96
CA LEU A 120 -16.08 -30.85 -38.91
C LEU A 120 -16.81 -30.61 -40.25
N HIS A 121 -16.80 -29.37 -40.70
CA HIS A 121 -17.61 -28.89 -41.81
C HIS A 121 -16.78 -28.08 -42.80
N SER A 122 -17.12 -28.17 -44.08
CA SER A 122 -16.56 -27.29 -45.11
C SER A 122 -17.59 -26.96 -46.19
N HIS A 123 -17.63 -25.70 -46.61
CA HIS A 123 -18.52 -25.22 -47.66
C HIS A 123 -17.72 -24.36 -48.65
N ARG A 124 -18.27 -24.01 -49.81
CA ARG A 124 -17.51 -23.39 -50.91
C ARG A 124 -17.05 -21.95 -50.67
N GLN A 125 -17.39 -21.33 -49.54
CA GLN A 125 -16.96 -19.98 -49.20
C GLN A 125 -15.47 -19.96 -48.88
N LEU A 126 -14.79 -18.88 -49.26
CA LEU A 126 -13.39 -18.64 -48.95
C LEU A 126 -13.26 -17.78 -47.69
N TYR A 127 -12.16 -17.91 -46.94
CA TYR A 127 -11.86 -16.95 -45.89
C TYR A 127 -11.65 -15.56 -46.50
N PRO A 128 -12.27 -14.49 -45.96
CA PRO A 128 -12.03 -13.13 -46.45
C PRO A 128 -10.63 -12.62 -46.08
N VAL A 129 -10.01 -13.23 -45.06
CA VAL A 129 -8.71 -12.88 -44.47
C VAL A 129 -7.77 -14.09 -44.43
N GLY A 130 -6.47 -13.85 -44.46
CA GLY A 130 -5.46 -14.92 -44.49
C GLY A 130 -5.34 -15.55 -45.88
N ALA A 131 -5.32 -16.89 -45.94
CA ALA A 131 -5.00 -17.65 -47.16
C ALA A 131 -5.96 -17.44 -48.33
N ARG A 132 -7.16 -16.89 -48.09
CA ARG A 132 -8.27 -16.83 -49.06
C ARG A 132 -8.62 -18.18 -49.69
N GLN A 133 -8.43 -19.25 -48.93
CA GLN A 133 -8.77 -20.63 -49.30
C GLN A 133 -10.11 -21.03 -48.67
N GLN A 134 -10.60 -22.23 -49.01
CA GLN A 134 -11.91 -22.72 -48.57
C GLN A 134 -12.00 -22.79 -47.05
N GLN A 135 -13.13 -22.36 -46.49
CA GLN A 135 -13.36 -22.38 -45.05
C GLN A 135 -13.53 -23.80 -44.52
N ILE A 136 -12.87 -24.08 -43.39
CA ILE A 136 -13.09 -25.29 -42.58
C ILE A 136 -13.50 -24.83 -41.19
N THR A 137 -14.68 -25.25 -40.75
CA THR A 137 -15.31 -24.81 -39.51
C THR A 137 -15.92 -25.99 -38.77
N THR A 138 -16.47 -25.76 -37.59
CA THR A 138 -17.31 -26.75 -36.90
C THR A 138 -18.73 -26.23 -36.67
N VAL A 139 -19.72 -27.08 -36.94
CA VAL A 139 -21.17 -26.75 -36.88
C VAL A 139 -21.94 -27.84 -36.12
N TYR A 140 -23.01 -27.47 -35.43
CA TYR A 140 -23.86 -28.43 -34.71
C TYR A 140 -24.76 -29.26 -35.64
N ILE A 141 -25.08 -28.71 -36.81
CA ILE A 141 -26.04 -29.29 -37.73
C ILE A 141 -25.40 -30.45 -38.49
N ARG A 142 -26.09 -31.59 -38.53
CA ARG A 142 -25.73 -32.72 -39.38
C ARG A 142 -26.10 -32.44 -40.84
N ASP A 143 -25.10 -32.26 -41.69
CA ASP A 143 -25.28 -31.99 -43.11
C ASP A 143 -24.40 -32.89 -44.01
N PRO A 144 -24.66 -32.93 -45.34
CA PRO A 144 -23.81 -33.66 -46.28
C PRO A 144 -22.36 -33.15 -46.39
N ASN A 145 -22.11 -31.89 -46.02
CA ASN A 145 -20.81 -31.21 -46.00
C ASN A 145 -19.98 -31.53 -44.74
N ASN A 146 -20.47 -32.38 -43.85
CA ASN A 146 -19.68 -32.95 -42.77
C ASN A 146 -18.97 -34.26 -43.17
N ARG A 147 -19.06 -34.68 -44.44
CA ARG A 147 -18.53 -35.98 -44.90
C ARG A 147 -17.14 -35.82 -45.51
N TRP A 148 -16.22 -36.65 -45.05
CA TRP A 148 -14.80 -36.62 -45.43
C TRP A 148 -14.33 -38.01 -45.86
N PHE A 149 -13.47 -38.09 -46.88
CA PHE A 149 -12.73 -39.29 -47.20
C PHE A 149 -11.43 -39.33 -46.41
N ILE A 150 -11.07 -40.50 -45.89
CA ILE A 150 -9.74 -40.74 -45.32
C ILE A 150 -8.91 -41.58 -46.31
N LYS A 151 -7.75 -41.08 -46.75
CA LYS A 151 -6.88 -41.76 -47.72
C LYS A 151 -5.42 -41.71 -47.29
N ARG A 152 -4.57 -42.55 -47.87
CA ARG A 152 -3.13 -42.52 -47.58
C ARG A 152 -2.53 -41.20 -48.08
N HIS A 153 -1.50 -40.70 -47.40
CA HIS A 153 -0.81 -39.47 -47.79
C HIS A 153 -0.25 -39.50 -49.23
N ASN A 154 0.09 -40.68 -49.75
CA ASN A 154 0.63 -40.90 -51.09
C ASN A 154 -0.43 -41.28 -52.16
N GLN A 155 -1.71 -41.38 -51.79
CA GLN A 155 -2.79 -41.70 -52.73
C GLN A 155 -3.45 -40.41 -53.27
N SER A 156 -3.55 -40.32 -54.60
CA SER A 156 -4.25 -39.22 -55.28
C SER A 156 -5.77 -39.40 -55.19
N SER A 157 -6.30 -40.57 -55.56
CA SER A 157 -7.74 -40.87 -55.49
C SER A 157 -8.14 -41.48 -54.13
N PRO A 158 -9.27 -41.05 -53.53
CA PRO A 158 -9.86 -41.71 -52.37
C PRO A 158 -10.64 -43.00 -52.75
N LEU A 159 -10.86 -43.22 -54.05
CA LEU A 159 -11.61 -44.38 -54.54
C LEU A 159 -10.70 -45.60 -54.63
N TRP A 160 -11.19 -46.70 -54.07
CA TRP A 160 -10.60 -48.04 -54.18
C TRP A 160 -11.20 -48.77 -55.39
N ASN A 161 -10.43 -49.66 -56.02
CA ASN A 161 -10.93 -50.61 -57.00
C ASN A 161 -11.49 -51.85 -56.28
N ALA A 162 -12.48 -52.51 -56.89
CA ALA A 162 -13.12 -53.70 -56.28
C ALA A 162 -12.13 -54.84 -55.95
N THR A 163 -10.99 -54.88 -56.65
CA THR A 163 -9.91 -55.87 -56.50
C THR A 163 -8.86 -55.53 -55.44
N ASP A 164 -8.82 -54.28 -54.94
CA ASP A 164 -7.78 -53.84 -53.99
C ASP A 164 -8.01 -54.50 -52.62
N PRO A 165 -6.97 -54.92 -51.87
CA PRO A 165 -7.15 -55.41 -50.50
C PRO A 165 -7.72 -54.31 -49.60
N ILE A 166 -8.61 -54.68 -48.66
CA ILE A 166 -9.10 -53.75 -47.65
C ILE A 166 -7.96 -53.48 -46.67
N ASP A 167 -7.56 -52.23 -46.56
CA ASP A 167 -6.53 -51.79 -45.64
C ASP A 167 -7.08 -50.78 -44.64
N PHE A 168 -6.68 -50.95 -43.39
CA PHE A 168 -7.23 -50.24 -42.24
C PHE A 168 -6.32 -49.09 -41.81
N VAL A 169 -6.94 -48.01 -41.36
CA VAL A 169 -6.25 -46.87 -40.77
C VAL A 169 -5.80 -47.27 -39.36
N ARG A 170 -4.50 -47.14 -39.08
CA ARG A 170 -3.88 -47.53 -37.80
C ARG A 170 -3.30 -46.33 -37.05
N ASN A 171 -3.12 -46.49 -35.75
CA ASN A 171 -2.43 -45.51 -34.90
C ASN A 171 -0.99 -45.30 -35.40
N GLY A 172 -0.62 -44.04 -35.65
CA GLY A 172 0.67 -43.65 -36.20
C GLY A 172 0.67 -43.37 -37.71
N ASP A 173 -0.38 -43.76 -38.44
CA ASP A 173 -0.47 -43.62 -39.89
C ASP A 173 -0.53 -42.16 -40.35
N LEU A 174 0.10 -41.87 -41.50
CA LEU A 174 0.02 -40.59 -42.19
C LEU A 174 -1.07 -40.61 -43.26
N VAL A 175 -2.08 -39.76 -43.07
CA VAL A 175 -3.29 -39.69 -43.89
C VAL A 175 -3.50 -38.30 -44.49
N ARG A 176 -4.32 -38.26 -45.55
CA ARG A 176 -4.98 -37.04 -46.05
C ARG A 176 -6.48 -37.19 -45.83
N ILE A 177 -7.12 -36.09 -45.41
CA ILE A 177 -8.56 -36.05 -45.19
C ILE A 177 -9.16 -35.10 -46.22
N GLU A 178 -9.93 -35.65 -47.16
CA GLU A 178 -10.48 -34.93 -48.31
C GLU A 178 -11.98 -34.71 -48.14
N HIS A 179 -12.44 -33.46 -48.31
CA HIS A 179 -13.85 -33.12 -48.22
C HIS A 179 -14.63 -33.75 -49.37
N ARG A 180 -15.66 -34.56 -49.07
CA ARG A 180 -16.40 -35.34 -50.08
C ARG A 180 -17.07 -34.46 -51.15
N THR A 181 -17.61 -33.31 -50.77
CA THR A 181 -18.41 -32.47 -51.68
C THR A 181 -17.54 -31.54 -52.53
N THR A 182 -16.42 -31.04 -52.00
CA THR A 182 -15.56 -30.06 -52.69
C THR A 182 -14.23 -30.63 -53.18
N GLY A 183 -13.86 -31.83 -52.77
CA GLY A 183 -12.64 -32.51 -53.18
C GLY A 183 -11.36 -31.83 -52.70
N ARG A 184 -11.42 -31.11 -51.57
CA ARG A 184 -10.31 -30.34 -51.00
C ARG A 184 -9.80 -30.99 -49.72
N ASN A 185 -8.49 -31.04 -49.55
CA ASN A 185 -7.85 -31.61 -48.37
C ASN A 185 -7.86 -30.60 -47.21
N ILE A 186 -7.91 -31.11 -45.97
CA ILE A 186 -7.59 -30.31 -44.78
C ILE A 186 -6.12 -29.92 -44.83
N HIS A 187 -5.85 -28.61 -44.86
CA HIS A 187 -4.53 -28.04 -45.06
C HIS A 187 -4.16 -27.06 -43.94
N VAL A 188 -2.88 -27.05 -43.56
CA VAL A 188 -2.34 -26.06 -42.63
C VAL A 188 -1.69 -24.92 -43.40
N HIS A 189 -2.32 -23.75 -43.38
CA HIS A 189 -1.72 -22.53 -43.89
C HIS A 189 -0.92 -21.83 -42.78
N ARG A 190 0.36 -21.54 -43.01
CA ARG A 190 1.30 -20.98 -42.01
C ARG A 190 0.99 -19.54 -41.55
N GLY A 191 -0.07 -18.93 -42.04
CA GLY A 191 -0.61 -17.67 -41.52
C GLY A 191 -1.42 -17.85 -40.22
N PRO A 192 -1.65 -16.78 -39.45
CA PRO A 192 -2.43 -16.84 -38.22
C PRO A 192 -3.90 -17.15 -38.51
N ALA A 193 -4.54 -17.91 -37.62
CA ALA A 193 -5.97 -18.15 -37.68
C ALA A 193 -6.76 -16.83 -37.51
N PRO A 194 -7.90 -16.64 -38.20
CA PRO A 194 -8.62 -15.35 -38.28
C PRO A 194 -9.01 -14.71 -36.95
N ILE A 195 -9.31 -15.50 -35.92
CA ILE A 195 -9.73 -15.05 -34.60
C ILE A 195 -8.72 -15.47 -33.52
N SER A 196 -8.11 -16.65 -33.69
CA SER A 196 -7.12 -17.20 -32.76
C SER A 196 -5.70 -16.99 -33.27
N ASN A 197 -5.25 -15.74 -33.31
CA ASN A 197 -3.98 -15.30 -33.92
C ASN A 197 -2.69 -16.01 -33.46
N LYS A 198 -2.76 -16.84 -32.39
CA LYS A 198 -1.64 -17.65 -31.88
C LYS A 198 -1.58 -19.06 -32.47
N MET A 199 -2.57 -19.44 -33.27
CA MET A 199 -2.68 -20.75 -33.94
C MET A 199 -2.55 -20.56 -35.46
N TYR A 200 -2.19 -21.61 -36.18
CA TYR A 200 -2.14 -21.58 -37.63
C TYR A 200 -3.53 -21.75 -38.24
N GLN A 201 -3.78 -21.07 -39.36
CA GLN A 201 -5.05 -21.15 -40.08
C GLN A 201 -5.19 -22.52 -40.75
N VAL A 202 -6.34 -23.17 -40.56
CA VAL A 202 -6.69 -24.40 -41.26
C VAL A 202 -7.69 -24.10 -42.37
N THR A 203 -7.44 -24.65 -43.56
CA THR A 203 -8.19 -24.33 -44.78
C THR A 203 -8.43 -25.58 -45.63
N GLY A 204 -9.35 -25.51 -46.58
CA GLY A 204 -9.50 -26.50 -47.63
C GLY A 204 -8.64 -26.13 -48.84
N TYR A 205 -7.62 -26.95 -49.13
CA TYR A 205 -6.67 -26.73 -50.22
C TYR A 205 -6.62 -27.92 -51.19
N GLY A 206 -6.11 -27.69 -52.40
CA GLY A 206 -6.01 -28.75 -53.42
C GLY A 206 -7.33 -29.10 -54.11
N VAL A 207 -7.29 -29.87 -55.19
CA VAL A 207 -8.48 -30.35 -55.92
C VAL A 207 -8.29 -31.80 -56.31
N LYS A 208 -9.28 -32.66 -56.06
CA LYS A 208 -9.29 -34.08 -56.48
C LYS A 208 -8.01 -34.82 -56.07
N GLY A 209 -7.53 -34.50 -54.88
CA GLY A 209 -6.38 -35.15 -54.26
C GLY A 209 -5.00 -34.64 -54.63
N GLU A 210 -4.89 -33.61 -55.46
CA GLU A 210 -3.69 -32.79 -55.54
C GLU A 210 -3.53 -31.98 -54.26
N GLY A 211 -2.30 -31.89 -53.76
CA GLY A 211 -2.00 -31.36 -52.44
C GLY A 211 -0.50 -31.36 -52.17
N ASN A 212 -0.06 -30.69 -51.12
CA ASN A 212 1.34 -30.65 -50.71
C ASN A 212 1.55 -31.40 -49.38
N ASP A 213 2.75 -31.28 -48.80
CA ASP A 213 3.08 -31.96 -47.56
C ASP A 213 2.40 -31.33 -46.33
N ASP A 214 1.87 -30.11 -46.44
CA ASP A 214 1.10 -29.47 -45.36
C ASP A 214 -0.34 -30.02 -45.24
N ASP A 215 -0.75 -30.92 -46.14
CA ASP A 215 -2.01 -31.68 -46.07
C ASP A 215 -1.87 -32.99 -45.26
N PHE A 216 -0.66 -33.33 -44.79
CA PHE A 216 -0.41 -34.57 -44.08
C PHE A 216 -0.82 -34.48 -42.61
N TRP A 217 -1.60 -35.46 -42.17
CA TRP A 217 -2.05 -35.60 -40.79
C TRP A 217 -1.69 -36.98 -40.26
N ARG A 218 -0.98 -37.03 -39.14
CA ARG A 218 -0.73 -38.27 -38.39
C ARG A 218 -1.92 -38.55 -37.47
N ILE A 219 -2.43 -39.78 -37.50
CA ILE A 219 -3.46 -40.26 -36.58
C ILE A 219 -2.79 -40.68 -35.28
N GLU A 220 -3.16 -40.06 -34.15
CA GLU A 220 -2.72 -40.47 -32.81
C GLU A 220 -3.94 -40.84 -31.96
N ILE A 221 -4.11 -42.14 -31.68
CA ILE A 221 -5.22 -42.67 -30.89
C ILE A 221 -4.87 -42.63 -29.39
N GLU A 222 -5.80 -42.12 -28.58
CA GLU A 222 -5.65 -42.00 -27.13
C GLU A 222 -5.53 -43.37 -26.44
N GLY A 223 -4.45 -43.59 -25.69
CA GLY A 223 -4.24 -44.82 -24.91
C GLY A 223 -3.97 -46.09 -25.73
N ALA A 224 -3.92 -46.00 -27.05
CA ALA A 224 -3.69 -47.12 -27.96
C ALA A 224 -2.20 -47.30 -28.27
N LYS A 225 -1.80 -48.55 -28.57
CA LYS A 225 -0.43 -48.86 -29.02
C LYS A 225 -0.26 -48.47 -30.50
N GLU A 226 0.98 -48.27 -30.94
CA GLU A 226 1.28 -48.04 -32.36
C GLU A 226 0.82 -49.23 -33.20
N GLY A 227 0.15 -48.98 -34.33
CA GLY A 227 -0.42 -50.01 -35.19
C GLY A 227 -1.84 -50.50 -34.84
N GLU A 228 -2.46 -50.05 -33.74
CA GLU A 228 -3.85 -50.39 -33.41
C GLU A 228 -4.84 -49.79 -34.41
N ILE A 229 -5.88 -50.54 -34.83
CA ILE A 229 -6.85 -50.12 -35.86
C ILE A 229 -7.80 -49.05 -35.31
N LEU A 230 -8.04 -48.01 -36.09
CA LEU A 230 -9.03 -46.97 -35.76
C LEU A 230 -10.45 -47.53 -35.87
N GLU A 231 -11.23 -47.41 -34.80
CA GLU A 231 -12.60 -47.91 -34.69
C GLU A 231 -13.57 -46.75 -34.39
N ILE A 232 -14.76 -46.82 -34.97
CA ILE A 232 -15.87 -45.90 -34.66
C ILE A 232 -16.34 -46.10 -33.20
N VAL A 233 -16.74 -45.02 -32.53
CA VAL A 233 -17.25 -44.97 -31.13
C VAL A 233 -16.22 -45.34 -30.04
N ARG A 234 -15.31 -46.30 -30.27
CA ARG A 234 -14.33 -46.77 -29.29
C ARG A 234 -13.16 -45.81 -29.11
N HIS A 235 -12.67 -45.21 -30.19
CA HIS A 235 -11.42 -44.46 -30.19
C HIS A 235 -11.62 -42.95 -30.28
N SER A 236 -11.01 -42.24 -29.33
CA SER A 236 -10.72 -40.80 -29.43
C SER A 236 -9.31 -40.63 -30.00
N PHE A 237 -9.14 -39.73 -30.96
CA PHE A 237 -7.85 -39.53 -31.61
C PHE A 237 -7.58 -38.06 -31.96
N ARG A 238 -6.30 -37.75 -32.19
CA ARG A 238 -5.83 -36.43 -32.62
C ARG A 238 -5.28 -36.51 -34.03
N LEU A 239 -5.42 -35.41 -34.76
CA LEU A 239 -4.80 -35.20 -36.06
C LEU A 239 -3.61 -34.26 -35.88
N VAL A 240 -2.40 -34.82 -36.00
CA VAL A 240 -1.15 -34.09 -35.77
C VAL A 240 -0.49 -33.79 -37.11
N SER A 241 -0.26 -32.51 -37.42
CA SER A 241 0.50 -32.13 -38.62
C SER A 241 2.00 -32.28 -38.32
N PRO A 242 2.70 -33.26 -38.92
CA PRO A 242 4.11 -33.50 -38.62
C PRO A 242 5.00 -32.33 -39.11
N ASN A 243 4.65 -31.72 -40.24
CA ASN A 243 5.44 -30.66 -40.85
C ASN A 243 5.30 -29.32 -40.14
N ASN A 244 4.11 -29.00 -39.63
CA ASN A 244 3.83 -27.75 -38.96
C ASN A 244 3.88 -27.85 -37.42
N LYS A 245 4.15 -29.06 -36.88
CA LYS A 245 4.25 -29.37 -35.44
C LYS A 245 3.06 -28.83 -34.63
N CYS A 246 1.86 -29.08 -35.12
CA CYS A 246 0.62 -28.59 -34.52
C CYS A 246 -0.50 -29.64 -34.59
N VAL A 247 -1.52 -29.48 -33.77
CA VAL A 247 -2.67 -30.41 -33.69
C VAL A 247 -3.95 -29.73 -34.15
N LEU A 248 -4.78 -30.45 -34.92
CA LEU A 248 -6.07 -29.94 -35.40
C LEU A 248 -7.02 -29.73 -34.22
N THR A 249 -7.41 -28.49 -33.98
CA THR A 249 -8.19 -28.07 -32.82
C THR A 249 -9.39 -27.24 -33.26
N SER A 250 -10.55 -27.49 -32.66
CA SER A 250 -11.67 -26.55 -32.75
C SER A 250 -11.68 -25.62 -31.54
N THR A 251 -11.91 -24.33 -31.77
CA THR A 251 -11.90 -23.30 -30.73
C THR A 251 -13.32 -22.97 -30.27
N THR A 252 -13.45 -22.53 -29.02
CA THR A 252 -14.74 -22.03 -28.48
C THR A 252 -15.15 -20.67 -29.06
N LYS A 253 -14.38 -20.13 -30.02
CA LYS A 253 -14.64 -18.82 -30.61
C LYS A 253 -15.35 -19.01 -31.95
N ASN A 254 -16.48 -18.35 -32.08
CA ASN A 254 -17.23 -18.34 -33.32
C ASN A 254 -16.67 -17.30 -34.29
N LEU A 255 -16.64 -17.67 -35.56
CA LEU A 255 -16.33 -16.77 -36.65
C LEU A 255 -17.44 -15.69 -36.77
N PRO A 256 -17.10 -14.48 -37.25
CA PRO A 256 -18.07 -13.42 -37.53
C PRO A 256 -19.09 -13.83 -38.61
N GLU A 257 -19.98 -12.91 -39.00
CA GLU A 257 -21.06 -13.18 -39.99
C GLU A 257 -20.58 -13.86 -41.27
N TRP A 258 -19.37 -13.54 -41.76
CA TRP A 258 -18.78 -14.17 -42.94
C TRP A 258 -18.43 -15.66 -42.79
N GLY A 259 -18.33 -16.15 -41.55
CA GLY A 259 -18.16 -17.56 -41.19
C GLY A 259 -19.43 -18.14 -40.56
N PHE A 260 -20.59 -17.52 -40.78
CA PHE A 260 -21.92 -17.98 -40.36
C PHE A 260 -22.06 -18.26 -38.85
N GLY A 261 -21.24 -17.63 -38.00
CA GLY A 261 -21.26 -17.88 -36.56
C GLY A 261 -20.75 -19.28 -36.15
N SER A 262 -20.14 -20.02 -37.07
CA SER A 262 -19.58 -21.35 -36.82
C SER A 262 -18.28 -21.26 -36.03
N ALA A 263 -17.91 -22.31 -35.31
CA ALA A 263 -16.68 -22.31 -34.51
C ALA A 263 -15.43 -22.41 -35.40
N GLU A 264 -14.39 -21.66 -35.02
CA GLU A 264 -13.13 -21.60 -35.75
C GLU A 264 -12.33 -22.89 -35.54
N VAL A 265 -11.91 -23.52 -36.65
CA VAL A 265 -10.95 -24.63 -36.67
C VAL A 265 -9.56 -24.08 -36.99
N ALA A 266 -8.56 -24.48 -36.20
CA ALA A 266 -7.19 -24.03 -36.31
C ALA A 266 -6.19 -25.15 -35.99
N CYS A 267 -4.92 -24.96 -36.32
CA CYS A 267 -3.85 -25.88 -35.95
C CYS A 267 -3.07 -25.28 -34.78
N ASN A 268 -3.19 -25.88 -33.60
CA ASN A 268 -2.59 -25.38 -32.37
C ASN A 268 -1.16 -25.93 -32.21
N PRO A 269 -0.12 -25.09 -32.10
CA PRO A 269 1.25 -25.54 -31.83
C PRO A 269 1.42 -26.25 -30.47
N LYS A 270 0.48 -26.06 -29.54
CA LYS A 270 0.46 -26.79 -28.27
C LYS A 270 -0.17 -28.17 -28.48
N ILE A 271 0.65 -29.21 -28.40
CA ILE A 271 0.26 -30.61 -28.65
C ILE A 271 -0.71 -31.15 -27.58
N HIS A 272 -0.60 -30.67 -26.33
CA HIS A 272 -1.50 -31.02 -25.23
C HIS A 272 -2.67 -30.03 -25.15
N ASP A 273 -3.65 -30.17 -26.06
CA ASP A 273 -4.92 -29.45 -26.03
C ASP A 273 -6.07 -30.46 -26.06
N ASP A 274 -6.91 -30.49 -25.02
CA ASP A 274 -8.03 -31.43 -24.94
C ASP A 274 -9.05 -31.21 -26.08
N ARG A 275 -9.12 -29.99 -26.63
CA ARG A 275 -10.00 -29.67 -27.77
C ARG A 275 -9.50 -30.25 -29.10
N ALA A 276 -8.31 -30.85 -29.12
CA ALA A 276 -7.76 -31.50 -30.30
C ALA A 276 -8.22 -32.96 -30.45
N TYR A 277 -8.99 -33.49 -29.50
CA TYR A 277 -9.55 -34.85 -29.60
C TYR A 277 -10.83 -34.87 -30.43
N TRP A 278 -10.87 -35.83 -31.36
CA TRP A 278 -11.97 -36.10 -32.26
C TRP A 278 -12.38 -37.57 -32.18
N HIS A 279 -13.63 -37.86 -32.50
CA HIS A 279 -14.10 -39.22 -32.76
C HIS A 279 -14.87 -39.28 -34.07
N ILE A 280 -15.04 -40.49 -34.59
CA ILE A 280 -15.86 -40.73 -35.78
C ILE A 280 -17.28 -41.06 -35.34
N ASP A 281 -18.24 -40.32 -35.89
CA ASP A 281 -19.68 -40.45 -35.61
C ASP A 281 -20.42 -41.29 -36.66
N ASP A 282 -19.93 -41.30 -37.91
CA ASP A 282 -20.51 -42.06 -39.03
C ASP A 282 -19.34 -42.56 -39.89
N ASN A 283 -19.31 -43.86 -40.16
CA ASN A 283 -18.31 -44.52 -41.00
C ASN A 283 -19.04 -45.29 -42.09
N ARG A 284 -18.63 -45.11 -43.35
CA ARG A 284 -19.23 -45.81 -44.49
C ARG A 284 -18.16 -46.33 -45.42
N TYR A 285 -18.17 -47.65 -45.61
CA TYR A 285 -17.31 -48.34 -46.54
C TYR A 285 -18.07 -49.53 -47.16
N PRO A 286 -18.44 -49.46 -48.46
CA PRO A 286 -19.33 -50.44 -49.09
C PRO A 286 -18.88 -51.92 -49.00
N ARG A 287 -17.57 -52.18 -48.89
CA ARG A 287 -17.00 -53.54 -48.83
C ARG A 287 -16.86 -54.12 -47.43
N LEU A 288 -17.18 -53.36 -46.39
CA LEU A 288 -17.16 -53.84 -45.00
C LEU A 288 -18.58 -54.11 -44.51
N PRO A 289 -18.80 -55.16 -43.71
CA PRO A 289 -20.13 -55.48 -43.18
C PRO A 289 -20.58 -54.39 -42.19
N ASN A 290 -21.87 -54.05 -42.25
CA ASN A 290 -22.50 -53.21 -41.24
C ASN A 290 -22.73 -54.04 -39.98
N VAL A 291 -22.16 -53.61 -38.86
CA VAL A 291 -22.38 -54.21 -37.55
C VAL A 291 -23.21 -53.25 -36.71
N SER A 292 -24.14 -53.77 -35.91
CA SER A 292 -24.83 -52.99 -34.89
C SER A 292 -23.86 -52.70 -33.73
N TYR A 293 -23.66 -51.44 -33.38
CA TYR A 293 -22.91 -51.06 -32.19
C TYR A 293 -23.79 -50.25 -31.26
N THR A 294 -23.72 -50.55 -29.98
CA THR A 294 -24.41 -49.80 -28.93
C THR A 294 -23.46 -48.76 -28.35
N ILE A 295 -23.80 -47.49 -28.52
CA ILE A 295 -23.19 -46.41 -27.72
C ILE A 295 -23.62 -46.65 -26.27
N TYR A 296 -22.70 -46.47 -25.32
CA TYR A 296 -23.00 -46.68 -23.90
C TYR A 296 -24.04 -45.65 -23.41
N GLU A 297 -25.03 -46.11 -22.64
CA GLU A 297 -25.99 -45.20 -22.01
C GLU A 297 -25.37 -44.55 -20.78
N LEU A 298 -25.55 -43.24 -20.64
CA LEU A 298 -25.09 -42.50 -19.46
C LEU A 298 -25.94 -42.82 -18.23
N SER A 299 -25.27 -43.00 -17.09
CA SER A 299 -25.94 -43.06 -15.79
C SER A 299 -26.70 -41.76 -15.49
N PHE A 300 -27.66 -41.80 -14.56
CA PHE A 300 -28.38 -40.59 -14.12
C PHE A 300 -27.43 -39.46 -13.70
N PHE A 301 -26.37 -39.76 -12.92
CA PHE A 301 -25.44 -38.74 -12.46
C PHE A 301 -24.60 -38.14 -13.58
N GLN A 302 -24.21 -38.94 -14.59
CA GLN A 302 -23.53 -38.42 -15.77
C GLN A 302 -24.43 -37.49 -16.57
N ARG A 303 -25.69 -37.88 -16.79
CA ARG A 303 -26.70 -37.02 -17.42
C ARG A 303 -26.94 -35.74 -16.62
N PHE A 304 -27.06 -35.85 -15.30
CA PHE A 304 -27.19 -34.70 -14.41
C PHE A 304 -26.00 -33.73 -14.59
N ILE A 305 -24.76 -34.22 -14.60
CA ILE A 305 -23.57 -33.39 -14.76
C ILE A 305 -23.54 -32.73 -16.15
N GLU A 306 -23.77 -33.49 -17.20
CA GLU A 306 -23.75 -32.99 -18.59
C GLU A 306 -24.81 -31.91 -18.80
N SER A 307 -26.04 -32.10 -18.31
CA SER A 307 -27.07 -31.06 -18.35
C SER A 307 -26.64 -29.79 -17.61
N HIS A 308 -25.95 -29.91 -16.48
CA HIS A 308 -25.44 -28.73 -15.77
C HIS A 308 -24.32 -28.03 -16.52
N GLN A 309 -23.41 -28.78 -17.13
CA GLN A 309 -22.35 -28.22 -17.99
C GLN A 309 -22.97 -27.41 -19.12
N ASN A 310 -23.98 -27.96 -19.80
CA ASN A 310 -24.71 -27.26 -20.85
C ASN A 310 -25.48 -26.04 -20.33
N MET A 311 -26.08 -26.09 -19.14
CA MET A 311 -26.70 -24.92 -18.51
C MET A 311 -25.67 -23.81 -18.19
N PHE A 312 -24.48 -24.17 -17.71
CA PHE A 312 -23.40 -23.21 -17.45
C PHE A 312 -22.85 -22.61 -18.76
N MET A 313 -22.62 -23.44 -19.77
CA MET A 313 -22.15 -23.01 -21.08
C MET A 313 -23.17 -22.11 -21.78
N GLY A 314 -24.47 -22.44 -21.71
CA GLY A 314 -25.54 -21.61 -22.24
C GLY A 314 -25.60 -20.23 -21.56
N ASN A 315 -25.52 -20.18 -20.23
CA ASN A 315 -25.49 -18.91 -19.50
C ASN A 315 -24.23 -18.07 -19.78
N ALA A 316 -23.06 -18.70 -19.91
CA ALA A 316 -21.79 -18.02 -20.19
C ALA A 316 -21.67 -17.57 -21.66
N GLY A 317 -22.23 -18.35 -22.59
CA GLY A 317 -22.27 -18.08 -24.02
C GLY A 317 -23.32 -17.04 -24.42
N PHE A 318 -24.24 -16.70 -23.53
CA PHE A 318 -25.27 -15.70 -23.78
C PHE A 318 -24.67 -14.30 -23.93
N ARG A 319 -24.47 -13.87 -25.18
CA ARG A 319 -24.12 -12.49 -25.53
C ARG A 319 -25.38 -11.80 -26.05
N PRO A 320 -26.05 -10.94 -25.27
CA PRO A 320 -27.25 -10.27 -25.73
C PRO A 320 -26.90 -9.38 -26.92
N ARG A 321 -27.69 -9.44 -27.99
CA ARG A 321 -27.80 -8.31 -28.92
C ARG A 321 -28.31 -7.13 -28.09
N ILE A 322 -27.73 -5.94 -28.27
CA ILE A 322 -28.13 -4.75 -27.51
C ILE A 322 -29.66 -4.61 -27.64
N SER A 323 -30.34 -4.79 -26.52
CA SER A 323 -31.79 -4.75 -26.43
C SER A 323 -32.18 -3.53 -25.61
N ASP A 324 -33.16 -2.77 -26.07
CA ASP A 324 -33.71 -1.62 -25.34
C ASP A 324 -34.32 -2.01 -23.98
N PHE A 325 -34.53 -3.31 -23.73
CA PHE A 325 -35.04 -3.85 -22.47
C PHE A 325 -33.92 -4.20 -21.46
N GLN A 326 -32.65 -4.08 -21.84
CA GLN A 326 -31.53 -4.41 -20.96
C GLN A 326 -31.27 -3.31 -19.92
N SER A 327 -31.19 -3.70 -18.64
CA SER A 327 -30.80 -2.83 -17.53
C SER A 327 -29.46 -3.26 -16.95
N ARG A 328 -28.77 -2.34 -16.24
CA ARG A 328 -27.48 -2.60 -15.60
C ARG A 328 -27.65 -2.76 -14.09
N PRO A 329 -26.83 -3.58 -13.39
CA PRO A 329 -26.95 -3.81 -11.94
C PRO A 329 -27.00 -2.54 -11.08
N TRP A 330 -26.22 -1.51 -11.44
CA TRP A 330 -26.21 -0.24 -10.72
C TRP A 330 -27.53 0.56 -10.86
N MET A 331 -28.32 0.31 -11.90
CA MET A 331 -29.59 0.99 -12.15
C MET A 331 -30.71 0.50 -11.23
N TRP A 332 -30.61 -0.74 -10.74
CA TRP A 332 -31.65 -1.41 -9.97
C TRP A 332 -31.92 -0.76 -8.60
N PRO A 333 -30.92 -0.49 -7.73
CA PRO A 333 -31.19 0.08 -6.40
C PRO A 333 -31.74 1.50 -6.44
N ILE A 334 -31.43 2.28 -7.47
CA ILE A 334 -31.87 3.66 -7.65
C ILE A 334 -33.08 3.79 -8.58
N ASN A 335 -33.64 2.66 -9.04
CA ASN A 335 -34.81 2.61 -9.91
C ASN A 335 -34.66 3.45 -11.21
N PHE A 336 -33.43 3.51 -11.74
CA PHE A 336 -33.05 4.44 -12.81
C PHE A 336 -33.72 4.14 -14.15
N ARG A 337 -33.96 2.87 -14.45
CA ARG A 337 -34.64 2.43 -15.67
C ARG A 337 -35.45 1.16 -15.39
N GLY A 338 -36.77 1.24 -15.57
CA GLY A 338 -37.68 0.10 -15.52
C GLY A 338 -37.67 -0.71 -16.82
N GLN A 339 -38.33 -1.87 -16.81
CA GLN A 339 -38.57 -2.68 -18.01
C GLN A 339 -40.04 -2.54 -18.43
N PHE A 340 -40.34 -2.65 -19.72
CA PHE A 340 -41.72 -2.63 -20.20
C PHE A 340 -41.96 -3.72 -21.23
N PHE A 341 -43.19 -4.21 -21.29
CA PHE A 341 -43.66 -5.15 -22.30
C PHE A 341 -45.03 -4.70 -22.81
N SER A 342 -45.23 -4.75 -24.13
CA SER A 342 -46.50 -4.39 -24.78
C SER A 342 -47.21 -5.66 -25.23
N VAL A 343 -48.45 -5.85 -24.79
CA VAL A 343 -49.32 -6.95 -25.23
C VAL A 343 -50.69 -6.35 -25.55
N GLU A 344 -51.16 -6.52 -26.79
CA GLU A 344 -52.53 -6.18 -27.23
C GLU A 344 -53.03 -4.80 -26.79
N GLY A 345 -52.22 -3.75 -26.98
CA GLY A 345 -52.60 -2.36 -26.69
C GLY A 345 -52.46 -1.95 -25.23
N ALA A 346 -52.05 -2.85 -24.32
CA ALA A 346 -51.65 -2.53 -22.96
C ALA A 346 -50.12 -2.57 -22.80
N VAL A 347 -49.55 -1.52 -22.21
CA VAL A 347 -48.12 -1.46 -21.87
C VAL A 347 -47.96 -1.71 -20.38
N ILE A 348 -47.31 -2.81 -20.01
CA ILE A 348 -47.00 -3.16 -18.62
C ILE A 348 -45.57 -2.71 -18.31
N TYR A 349 -45.41 -1.82 -17.34
CA TYR A 349 -44.11 -1.38 -16.84
C TYR A 349 -43.76 -2.07 -15.51
N LEU A 350 -42.58 -2.69 -15.46
CA LEU A 350 -41.96 -3.23 -14.26
C LEU A 350 -41.00 -2.18 -13.68
N LEU A 351 -41.45 -1.50 -12.63
CA LEU A 351 -40.68 -0.50 -11.88
C LEU A 351 -40.89 -0.73 -10.37
N GLY A 352 -39.81 -0.66 -9.58
CA GLY A 352 -39.93 -0.76 -8.12
C GLY A 352 -40.67 0.44 -7.54
N ASN A 353 -41.28 0.31 -6.36
CA ASN A 353 -41.88 1.47 -5.70
C ASN A 353 -40.78 2.48 -5.29
N PRO A 354 -40.71 3.68 -5.89
CA PRO A 354 -39.62 4.63 -5.64
C PRO A 354 -39.61 5.16 -4.21
N ILE A 355 -40.76 5.15 -3.51
CA ILE A 355 -40.87 5.59 -2.12
C ILE A 355 -40.22 4.57 -1.17
N ILE A 356 -40.29 3.27 -1.49
CA ILE A 356 -39.70 2.20 -0.67
C ILE A 356 -38.21 2.05 -0.97
N CYS A 357 -37.78 2.18 -2.24
CA CYS A 357 -36.36 2.15 -2.59
C CYS A 357 -35.59 3.42 -2.21
N GLY A 358 -36.24 4.59 -2.12
CA GLY A 358 -35.60 5.88 -1.84
C GLY A 358 -35.58 6.34 -0.37
N LYS A 359 -36.32 5.70 0.55
CA LYS A 359 -36.45 6.11 1.96
C LYS A 359 -35.70 5.21 2.95
N THR A 360 -34.41 5.01 2.76
CA THR A 360 -33.56 4.55 3.88
C THR A 360 -32.56 5.66 4.20
N ASN A 361 -32.42 6.05 5.48
CA ASN A 361 -31.35 6.96 5.94
C ASN A 361 -29.96 6.52 5.45
N VAL A 362 -29.82 5.22 5.15
CA VAL A 362 -28.66 4.58 4.54
C VAL A 362 -28.38 5.13 3.12
N GLY A 363 -29.40 5.30 2.26
CA GLY A 363 -29.22 5.83 0.91
C GLY A 363 -28.74 7.28 0.87
N MET A 364 -29.26 8.13 1.75
CA MET A 364 -28.80 9.52 1.88
C MET A 364 -27.38 9.59 2.45
N TRP A 365 -27.05 8.74 3.42
CA TRP A 365 -25.70 8.63 3.98
C TRP A 365 -24.67 8.27 2.89
N TRP A 366 -24.94 7.22 2.10
CA TRP A 366 -24.03 6.81 1.01
C TRP A 366 -23.92 7.84 -0.09
N THR A 367 -25.01 8.55 -0.40
CA THR A 367 -24.99 9.65 -1.38
C THR A 367 -24.08 10.78 -0.92
N LEU A 368 -24.24 11.29 0.31
CA LEU A 368 -23.42 12.38 0.83
C LEU A 368 -21.95 11.96 1.00
N PHE A 369 -21.70 10.77 1.53
CA PHE A 369 -20.35 10.23 1.64
C PHE A 369 -19.69 10.08 0.27
N GLY A 370 -20.43 9.57 -0.73
CA GLY A 370 -19.98 9.45 -2.11
C GLY A 370 -19.65 10.80 -2.76
N LEU A 371 -20.49 11.83 -2.54
CA LEU A 371 -20.23 13.19 -3.02
C LEU A 371 -18.96 13.79 -2.38
N ILE A 372 -18.79 13.60 -1.07
CA ILE A 372 -17.58 14.05 -0.36
C ILE A 372 -16.33 13.35 -0.92
N LEU A 373 -16.40 12.03 -1.18
CA LEU A 373 -15.29 11.29 -1.77
C LEU A 373 -14.94 11.80 -3.17
N ILE A 374 -15.94 12.01 -4.03
CA ILE A 374 -15.73 12.54 -5.38
C ILE A 374 -15.12 13.95 -5.32
N ALA A 375 -15.66 14.83 -4.48
CA ALA A 375 -15.13 16.18 -4.30
C ALA A 375 -13.71 16.17 -3.72
N THR A 376 -13.40 15.23 -2.82
CA THR A 376 -12.05 15.02 -2.29
C THR A 376 -11.09 14.65 -3.40
N ILE A 377 -11.41 13.65 -4.23
CA ILE A 377 -10.57 13.26 -5.35
C ILE A 377 -10.39 14.42 -6.33
N ALA A 378 -11.49 15.10 -6.67
CA ALA A 378 -11.49 16.21 -7.62
C ALA A 378 -10.62 17.38 -7.17
N THR A 379 -10.51 17.65 -5.86
CA THR A 379 -9.70 18.77 -5.34
C THR A 379 -8.26 18.37 -5.05
N ARG A 380 -8.01 17.21 -4.43
CA ARG A 380 -6.66 16.81 -4.00
C ARG A 380 -5.77 16.45 -5.19
N PHE A 381 -6.35 15.84 -6.23
CA PHE A 381 -5.61 15.42 -7.42
C PHE A 381 -5.66 16.43 -8.57
N TYR A 382 -6.34 17.56 -8.40
CA TYR A 382 -6.32 18.62 -9.39
C TYR A 382 -4.90 19.20 -9.52
N LYS A 383 -4.38 19.23 -10.76
CA LYS A 383 -3.07 19.79 -11.12
C LYS A 383 -1.91 19.31 -10.22
N LEU A 384 -1.88 18.02 -9.88
CA LEU A 384 -0.85 17.48 -8.97
C LEU A 384 0.58 17.55 -9.55
N ASP A 385 0.67 17.58 -10.88
CA ASP A 385 1.87 17.83 -11.68
C ASP A 385 2.36 19.29 -11.61
N GLN A 386 1.55 20.21 -11.10
CA GLN A 386 1.91 21.63 -10.97
C GLN A 386 2.09 22.02 -9.48
N PRO A 387 3.21 22.69 -9.12
CA PRO A 387 4.34 23.07 -9.97
C PRO A 387 5.28 21.90 -10.33
N ASP A 388 5.95 21.99 -11.49
CA ASP A 388 6.92 21.03 -12.04
C ASP A 388 8.32 21.12 -11.40
N HIS A 389 8.40 21.64 -10.16
CA HIS A 389 9.64 21.86 -9.43
C HIS A 389 9.51 21.48 -7.97
N ILE A 390 10.67 21.32 -7.30
CA ILE A 390 10.78 20.95 -5.90
C ILE A 390 10.15 22.03 -5.01
N CYS A 391 9.19 21.62 -4.18
CA CYS A 391 8.63 22.47 -3.13
C CYS A 391 9.43 22.35 -1.82
N TRP A 392 9.28 23.35 -0.95
CA TRP A 392 9.90 23.53 0.38
C TRP A 392 10.62 22.30 0.96
N ASP A 393 9.90 21.40 1.61
CA ASP A 393 10.47 20.23 2.27
C ASP A 393 10.51 18.95 1.40
N GLU A 394 10.11 19.03 0.13
CA GLU A 394 10.34 17.95 -0.84
C GLU A 394 11.83 17.70 -1.04
N THR A 395 12.65 18.76 -0.90
CA THR A 395 14.13 18.70 -0.88
C THR A 395 14.65 17.63 0.09
N HIS A 396 14.10 17.58 1.30
CA HIS A 396 14.53 16.65 2.34
C HIS A 396 13.92 15.26 2.14
N PHE A 397 12.59 15.19 2.00
CA PHE A 397 11.89 13.90 2.04
C PHE A 397 11.96 13.13 0.72
N GLY A 398 12.05 13.83 -0.42
CA GLY A 398 12.37 13.21 -1.71
C GLY A 398 13.76 12.58 -1.70
N LYS A 399 14.76 13.30 -1.16
CA LYS A 399 16.13 12.80 -0.98
C LYS A 399 16.19 11.56 -0.10
N PHE A 400 15.49 11.57 1.04
CA PHE A 400 15.40 10.41 1.92
C PHE A 400 14.68 9.23 1.26
N GLY A 401 13.62 9.48 0.49
CA GLY A 401 12.98 8.45 -0.34
C GLY A 401 13.95 7.80 -1.32
N GLY A 402 14.77 8.62 -1.99
CA GLY A 402 15.85 8.15 -2.87
C GLY A 402 16.89 7.27 -2.16
N TYR A 403 17.27 7.61 -0.92
CA TYR A 403 18.18 6.79 -0.14
C TYR A 403 17.64 5.39 0.19
N TYR A 404 16.33 5.22 0.40
CA TYR A 404 15.74 3.89 0.56
C TYR A 404 15.80 3.05 -0.71
N ILE A 405 15.67 3.68 -1.88
CA ILE A 405 15.76 3.01 -3.19
C ILE A 405 17.22 2.61 -3.46
N ASN A 406 18.15 3.53 -3.21
CA ASN A 406 19.59 3.31 -3.36
C ASN A 406 20.22 2.45 -2.26
N ARG A 407 19.48 2.10 -1.20
CA ARG A 407 19.95 1.35 -0.02
C ARG A 407 21.05 2.06 0.78
N THR A 408 21.20 3.37 0.64
CA THR A 408 22.25 4.17 1.29
C THR A 408 21.80 4.70 2.65
N PHE A 409 22.62 4.47 3.67
CA PHE A 409 22.30 4.87 5.03
C PHE A 409 22.36 6.39 5.22
N PHE A 410 21.37 6.93 5.92
CA PHE A 410 21.28 8.35 6.24
C PHE A 410 20.76 8.54 7.67
N PHE A 411 21.01 9.72 8.21
CA PHE A 411 20.50 10.14 9.51
C PHE A 411 19.38 11.17 9.33
N ASP A 412 18.31 11.03 10.11
CA ASP A 412 17.26 12.03 10.25
C ASP A 412 16.67 12.00 11.67
N VAL A 413 16.12 13.14 12.12
CA VAL A 413 15.52 13.30 13.45
C VAL A 413 14.13 12.65 13.60
N HIS A 414 13.48 12.30 12.50
CA HIS A 414 12.15 11.70 12.45
C HIS A 414 12.21 10.18 12.23
N PRO A 415 11.32 9.42 12.86
CA PRO A 415 11.18 7.99 12.62
C PRO A 415 10.94 7.64 11.14
N PRO A 416 11.27 6.40 10.72
CA PRO A 416 11.51 6.09 9.31
C PRO A 416 10.26 5.80 8.47
N LEU A 417 9.09 5.50 9.06
CA LEU A 417 7.94 4.95 8.31
C LEU A 417 7.48 5.86 7.18
N GLY A 418 7.34 7.16 7.43
CA GLY A 418 6.85 8.09 6.40
C GLY A 418 7.82 8.20 5.22
N LYS A 419 9.12 8.18 5.48
CA LYS A 419 10.17 8.23 4.45
C LYS A 419 10.24 6.91 3.66
N MET A 420 10.05 5.78 4.35
CA MET A 420 9.93 4.47 3.70
C MET A 420 8.71 4.40 2.78
N LEU A 421 7.57 4.97 3.19
CA LEU A 421 6.37 5.04 2.34
C LEU A 421 6.62 5.93 1.12
N ILE A 422 7.25 7.10 1.27
CA ILE A 422 7.64 7.96 0.15
C ILE A 422 8.58 7.21 -0.82
N GLY A 423 9.60 6.53 -0.30
CA GLY A 423 10.49 5.70 -1.10
C GLY A 423 9.76 4.56 -1.82
N LEU A 424 8.80 3.91 -1.15
CA LEU A 424 7.94 2.88 -1.74
C LEU A 424 7.09 3.45 -2.89
N PHE A 425 6.46 4.61 -2.71
CA PHE A 425 5.66 5.24 -3.76
C PHE A 425 6.51 5.67 -4.96
N GLY A 426 7.73 6.15 -4.74
CA GLY A 426 8.68 6.41 -5.82
C GLY A 426 9.09 5.13 -6.55
N TYR A 427 9.40 4.06 -5.80
CA TYR A 427 9.79 2.77 -6.38
C TYR A 427 8.69 2.16 -7.25
N LEU A 428 7.42 2.25 -6.82
CA LEU A 428 6.27 1.75 -7.57
C LEU A 428 6.02 2.51 -8.88
N ASP A 429 6.45 3.76 -8.97
CA ASP A 429 6.35 4.62 -10.16
C ASP A 429 7.57 4.51 -11.09
N GLY A 430 8.57 3.72 -10.71
CA GLY A 430 9.80 3.52 -11.49
C GLY A 430 10.89 4.58 -11.24
N TYR A 431 10.79 5.36 -10.16
CA TYR A 431 11.86 6.28 -9.77
C TYR A 431 13.13 5.54 -9.38
N ASN A 432 14.24 5.91 -10.02
CA ASN A 432 15.55 5.26 -9.90
C ASN A 432 16.51 5.97 -8.92
N ALA A 433 16.04 6.99 -8.19
CA ALA A 433 16.82 7.72 -7.20
C ALA A 433 18.12 8.40 -7.71
N THR A 434 18.12 8.85 -8.97
CA THR A 434 19.23 9.64 -9.56
C THR A 434 19.02 11.15 -9.49
N PHE A 435 17.76 11.62 -9.33
CA PHE A 435 17.47 13.05 -9.25
C PHE A 435 18.00 13.67 -7.95
N ALA A 436 18.71 14.79 -8.07
CA ALA A 436 19.31 15.49 -6.94
C ALA A 436 18.32 16.51 -6.35
N PHE A 437 17.73 16.17 -5.19
CA PHE A 437 16.89 17.08 -4.43
C PHE A 437 17.74 18.11 -3.66
N GLU A 438 18.15 19.20 -4.33
CA GLU A 438 19.06 20.20 -3.76
C GLU A 438 18.33 21.39 -3.13
N LYS A 439 17.61 22.17 -3.92
CA LYS A 439 16.95 23.40 -3.44
C LYS A 439 15.50 23.54 -3.97
N PRO A 440 14.62 24.23 -3.22
CA PRO A 440 13.29 24.54 -3.73
C PRO A 440 13.37 25.37 -5.02
N GLY A 441 12.56 25.02 -6.00
CA GLY A 441 12.54 25.66 -7.33
C GLY A 441 13.29 24.90 -8.44
N ASP A 442 14.11 23.90 -8.10
CA ASP A 442 14.73 23.06 -9.12
C ASP A 442 13.66 22.22 -9.84
N LYS A 443 13.71 22.18 -11.16
CA LYS A 443 12.75 21.43 -11.97
C LYS A 443 13.03 19.95 -11.94
N TYR A 444 11.97 19.14 -11.98
CA TYR A 444 12.09 17.68 -12.05
C TYR A 444 12.47 17.17 -13.44
N GLU A 445 12.34 17.98 -14.49
CA GLU A 445 12.60 17.59 -15.88
C GLU A 445 11.87 16.28 -16.25
N ASP A 446 12.57 15.29 -16.78
CA ASP A 446 12.02 14.00 -17.20
C ASP A 446 12.01 12.93 -16.08
N TYR A 447 12.41 13.28 -14.85
CA TYR A 447 12.45 12.32 -13.75
C TYR A 447 11.04 11.98 -13.22
N PRO A 448 10.71 10.70 -12.99
CA PRO A 448 9.40 10.32 -12.46
C PRO A 448 9.29 10.62 -10.96
N TYR A 449 8.61 11.71 -10.59
CA TYR A 449 8.34 12.12 -9.20
C TYR A 449 6.86 11.98 -8.81
N MET A 450 5.99 11.74 -9.79
CA MET A 450 4.54 11.80 -9.63
C MET A 450 4.00 10.73 -8.68
N GLY A 451 4.61 9.54 -8.67
CA GLY A 451 4.27 8.49 -7.71
C GLY A 451 4.40 8.94 -6.26
N MET A 452 5.46 9.67 -5.93
CA MET A 452 5.67 10.17 -4.56
C MET A 452 4.62 11.19 -4.15
N ARG A 453 4.31 12.16 -5.02
CA ARG A 453 3.23 13.15 -4.79
C ARG A 453 1.86 12.48 -4.71
N ALA A 454 1.56 11.58 -5.65
CA ALA A 454 0.30 10.83 -5.68
C ALA A 454 0.12 9.98 -4.42
N GLY A 455 1.17 9.29 -3.96
CA GLY A 455 1.13 8.53 -2.71
C GLY A 455 0.82 9.40 -1.48
N CYS A 456 1.48 10.56 -1.38
CA CYS A 456 1.19 11.54 -0.32
C CYS A 456 -0.25 12.09 -0.45
N ALA A 457 -0.69 12.42 -1.66
CA ALA A 457 -2.03 12.90 -1.97
C ALA A 457 -3.12 11.87 -1.67
N ILE A 458 -2.87 10.58 -1.88
CA ILE A 458 -3.80 9.49 -1.50
C ILE A 458 -3.96 9.46 0.02
N MET A 459 -2.86 9.45 0.77
CA MET A 459 -2.91 9.41 2.24
C MET A 459 -3.57 10.67 2.81
N GLY A 460 -3.25 11.84 2.26
CA GLY A 460 -3.86 13.11 2.63
C GLY A 460 -5.33 13.24 2.22
N ALA A 461 -5.73 12.65 1.08
CA ALA A 461 -7.13 12.62 0.64
C ALA A 461 -8.00 11.80 1.61
N LEU A 462 -7.46 10.75 2.23
CA LEU A 462 -8.20 9.93 3.21
C LEU A 462 -8.58 10.69 4.50
N LEU A 463 -7.99 11.86 4.76
CA LEU A 463 -8.34 12.68 5.94
C LEU A 463 -9.80 13.12 5.94
N VAL A 464 -10.32 13.52 4.77
CA VAL A 464 -11.70 14.00 4.63
C VAL A 464 -12.72 12.90 4.95
N PRO A 465 -12.69 11.71 4.32
CA PRO A 465 -13.62 10.64 4.68
C PRO A 465 -13.38 10.11 6.09
N LEU A 466 -12.14 10.03 6.59
CA LEU A 466 -11.90 9.63 7.97
C LEU A 466 -12.51 10.60 8.99
N SER A 467 -12.48 11.91 8.71
CA SER A 467 -13.08 12.92 9.58
C SER A 467 -14.61 12.85 9.56
N PHE A 468 -15.21 12.68 8.38
CA PHE A 468 -16.65 12.40 8.24
C PHE A 468 -17.05 11.16 9.04
N LEU A 469 -16.34 10.04 8.86
CA LEU A 469 -16.63 8.78 9.54
C LEU A 469 -16.41 8.88 11.06
N THR A 470 -15.38 9.60 11.50
CA THR A 470 -15.09 9.81 12.93
C THR A 470 -16.24 10.56 13.58
N VAL A 471 -16.63 11.71 13.03
CA VAL A 471 -17.74 12.51 13.58
C VAL A 471 -19.06 11.74 13.52
N TRP A 472 -19.34 11.05 12.42
CA TRP A 472 -20.51 10.18 12.31
C TRP A 472 -20.55 9.11 13.42
N GLU A 473 -19.44 8.44 13.70
CA GLU A 473 -19.40 7.40 14.74
C GLU A 473 -19.44 7.98 16.16
N MET A 474 -19.07 9.25 16.35
CA MET A 474 -19.16 9.94 17.64
C MET A 474 -20.57 10.48 17.92
N THR A 475 -21.26 11.02 16.90
CA THR A 475 -22.54 11.74 17.08
C THR A 475 -23.75 11.02 16.50
N PHE A 476 -23.56 10.14 15.51
CA PHE A 476 -24.61 9.58 14.64
C PHE A 476 -25.44 10.64 13.90
N SER A 477 -24.91 11.87 13.78
CA SER A 477 -25.52 12.96 13.00
C SER A 477 -24.86 13.07 11.63
N LEU A 478 -25.69 12.97 10.58
CA LEU A 478 -25.23 13.05 9.20
C LEU A 478 -24.79 14.46 8.83
N SER A 479 -25.51 15.48 9.32
CA SER A 479 -25.18 16.88 9.13
C SER A 479 -23.86 17.23 9.82
N ALA A 480 -23.67 16.84 11.09
CA ALA A 480 -22.39 17.05 11.78
C ALA A 480 -21.20 16.42 11.04
N ALA A 481 -21.35 15.17 10.59
CA ALA A 481 -20.34 14.47 9.81
C ALA A 481 -20.05 15.18 8.48
N THR A 482 -21.09 15.65 7.80
CA THR A 482 -21.00 16.38 6.52
C THR A 482 -20.25 17.69 6.70
N PHE A 483 -20.56 18.50 7.73
CA PHE A 483 -19.84 19.74 7.98
C PHE A 483 -18.39 19.51 8.38
N ALA A 484 -18.11 18.52 9.24
CA ALA A 484 -16.73 18.16 9.58
C ALA A 484 -15.91 17.77 8.34
N GLY A 485 -16.51 16.96 7.45
CA GLY A 485 -15.92 16.60 6.17
C GLY A 485 -15.70 17.81 5.26
N ILE A 486 -16.70 18.67 5.08
CA ILE A 486 -16.63 19.85 4.22
C ILE A 486 -15.61 20.89 4.74
N SER A 487 -15.52 21.12 6.05
CA SER A 487 -14.55 22.04 6.63
C SER A 487 -13.11 21.61 6.36
N ILE A 488 -12.81 20.31 6.33
CA ILE A 488 -11.48 19.81 5.96
C ILE A 488 -11.34 19.71 4.44
N LEU A 489 -12.43 19.41 3.73
CA LEU A 489 -12.48 19.38 2.27
C LEU A 489 -12.03 20.73 1.68
N LEU A 490 -12.54 21.83 2.24
CA LEU A 490 -12.42 23.19 1.72
C LEU A 490 -11.36 24.04 2.44
N ASP A 491 -10.48 23.42 3.23
CA ASP A 491 -9.33 24.11 3.84
C ASP A 491 -8.10 24.08 2.92
N HIS A 492 -7.59 25.27 2.57
CA HIS A 492 -6.42 25.41 1.69
C HIS A 492 -5.14 24.89 2.30
N GLY A 493 -4.93 25.12 3.61
CA GLY A 493 -3.71 24.69 4.27
C GLY A 493 -3.58 23.16 4.27
N MET A 494 -4.67 22.46 4.62
CA MET A 494 -4.75 21.01 4.56
C MET A 494 -4.55 20.51 3.14
N LEU A 495 -5.20 21.15 2.16
CA LEU A 495 -5.06 20.77 0.76
C LEU A 495 -3.61 20.91 0.26
N THR A 496 -2.94 22.02 0.58
CA THR A 496 -1.55 22.27 0.18
C THR A 496 -0.60 21.24 0.80
N LEU A 497 -0.68 20.97 2.12
CA LEU A 497 0.20 19.99 2.78
C LEU A 497 0.03 18.57 2.24
N ASN A 498 -1.18 18.22 1.81
CA ASN A 498 -1.48 16.87 1.37
C ASN A 498 -0.99 16.55 -0.05
N ARG A 499 -0.59 17.54 -0.86
CA ARG A 499 -0.29 17.35 -2.29
C ARG A 499 1.19 17.10 -2.61
N TYR A 500 2.08 17.46 -1.68
CA TYR A 500 3.53 17.45 -1.91
C TYR A 500 4.22 16.29 -1.19
N ILE A 501 5.48 16.02 -1.57
CA ILE A 501 6.33 14.97 -0.98
C ILE A 501 6.75 15.38 0.43
N LEU A 502 5.85 15.19 1.40
CA LEU A 502 6.00 15.61 2.79
C LEU A 502 5.68 14.47 3.75
N LEU A 503 6.20 14.56 4.98
CA LEU A 503 5.82 13.63 6.05
C LEU A 503 4.46 13.93 6.70
N ASP A 504 3.94 15.14 6.51
CA ASP A 504 2.67 15.55 7.12
C ASP A 504 1.46 14.75 6.61
N PRO A 505 1.27 14.49 5.29
CA PRO A 505 0.16 13.64 4.84
C PRO A 505 0.13 12.23 5.48
N PRO A 506 1.22 11.43 5.50
CA PRO A 506 1.19 10.15 6.19
C PRO A 506 1.00 10.30 7.71
N LEU A 507 1.56 11.34 8.34
CA LEU A 507 1.36 11.61 9.77
C LEU A 507 -0.12 11.88 10.10
N LEU A 508 -0.74 12.82 9.39
CA LEU A 508 -2.14 13.19 9.57
C LEU A 508 -3.06 12.00 9.30
N PHE A 509 -2.73 11.17 8.32
CA PHE A 509 -3.47 9.95 8.01
C PHE A 509 -3.48 9.00 9.22
N PHE A 510 -2.31 8.67 9.76
CA PHE A 510 -2.23 7.75 10.91
C PHE A 510 -2.83 8.35 12.18
N ILE A 511 -2.73 9.67 12.40
CA ILE A 511 -3.43 10.35 13.50
C ILE A 511 -4.95 10.18 13.34
N SER A 512 -5.50 10.51 12.18
CA SER A 512 -6.94 10.44 11.90
C SER A 512 -7.45 9.00 11.97
N ALA A 513 -6.70 8.05 11.41
CA ALA A 513 -7.03 6.63 11.44
C ALA A 513 -6.99 6.06 12.88
N SER A 514 -6.06 6.52 13.73
CA SER A 514 -6.00 6.14 15.14
C SER A 514 -7.24 6.60 15.91
N VAL A 515 -7.66 7.86 15.69
CA VAL A 515 -8.86 8.41 16.32
C VAL A 515 -10.11 7.68 15.84
N TYR A 516 -10.24 7.48 14.52
CA TYR A 516 -11.35 6.72 13.95
C TYR A 516 -11.43 5.29 14.52
N ALA A 517 -10.31 4.56 14.54
CA ALA A 517 -10.25 3.20 15.09
C ALA A 517 -10.62 3.18 16.58
N THR A 518 -10.21 4.20 17.35
CA THR A 518 -10.57 4.36 18.77
C THR A 518 -12.07 4.56 18.96
N VAL A 519 -12.70 5.40 18.12
CA VAL A 519 -14.15 5.62 18.16
C VAL A 519 -14.89 4.33 17.77
N LYS A 520 -14.45 3.63 16.71
CA LYS A 520 -15.02 2.32 16.34
C LYS A 520 -14.90 1.30 17.46
N PHE A 521 -13.76 1.25 18.14
CA PHE A 521 -13.53 0.42 19.31
C PHE A 521 -14.51 0.79 20.44
N HIS A 522 -14.66 2.07 20.76
CA HIS A 522 -15.59 2.54 21.79
C HIS A 522 -17.05 2.19 21.46
N ASN A 523 -17.44 2.20 20.19
CA ASN A 523 -18.77 1.77 19.76
C ASN A 523 -19.01 0.25 19.92
N GLN A 524 -17.95 -0.55 20.12
CA GLN A 524 -18.06 -1.97 20.48
C GLN A 524 -18.09 -2.23 22.00
N ARG A 525 -18.16 -1.20 22.86
CA ARG A 525 -18.10 -1.36 24.34
C ARG A 525 -19.14 -2.34 24.91
N HIS A 526 -20.34 -2.37 24.32
CA HIS A 526 -21.43 -3.27 24.73
C HIS A 526 -21.20 -4.73 24.33
N ARG A 527 -20.22 -5.00 23.46
CA ARG A 527 -19.81 -6.32 22.98
C ARG A 527 -18.33 -6.55 23.29
N ALA A 528 -17.92 -6.22 24.51
CA ALA A 528 -16.56 -6.40 25.01
C ALA A 528 -16.02 -7.83 24.74
N PHE A 529 -14.74 -7.93 24.38
CA PHE A 529 -14.03 -9.17 24.07
C PHE A 529 -14.55 -9.97 22.87
N SER A 530 -15.51 -9.44 22.09
CA SER A 530 -15.88 -10.01 20.80
C SER A 530 -14.79 -9.83 19.75
N PHE A 531 -14.87 -10.55 18.62
CA PHE A 531 -13.92 -10.38 17.51
C PHE A 531 -13.85 -8.93 16.99
N PRO A 532 -14.98 -8.22 16.70
CA PRO A 532 -14.91 -6.82 16.31
C PRO A 532 -14.26 -5.92 17.36
N TRP A 533 -14.47 -6.21 18.65
CA TRP A 533 -13.85 -5.46 19.74
C TRP A 533 -12.32 -5.62 19.74
N TRP A 534 -11.81 -6.85 19.63
CA TRP A 534 -10.37 -7.12 19.52
C TRP A 534 -9.75 -6.57 18.24
N PHE A 535 -10.47 -6.65 17.12
CA PHE A 535 -10.03 -6.11 15.84
C PHE A 535 -9.83 -4.60 15.94
N TRP A 536 -10.83 -3.84 16.39
CA TRP A 536 -10.71 -2.38 16.49
C TRP A 536 -9.72 -1.93 17.55
N LEU A 537 -9.58 -2.68 18.65
CA LEU A 537 -8.56 -2.42 19.67
C LEU A 537 -7.14 -2.59 19.11
N SER A 538 -6.90 -3.69 18.38
CA SER A 538 -5.60 -3.98 17.76
C SER A 538 -5.31 -3.03 16.59
N ALA A 539 -6.33 -2.69 15.79
CA ALA A 539 -6.22 -1.70 14.73
C ALA A 539 -5.87 -0.31 15.29
N THR A 540 -6.44 0.07 16.44
CA THR A 540 -6.04 1.30 17.14
C THR A 540 -4.55 1.27 17.49
N GLY A 541 -4.06 0.18 18.08
CA GLY A 541 -2.63 -0.01 18.35
C GLY A 541 -1.75 0.11 17.09
N ALA A 542 -2.14 -0.53 15.99
CA ALA A 542 -1.40 -0.48 14.74
C ALA A 542 -1.34 0.95 14.15
N MET A 543 -2.46 1.68 14.14
CA MET A 543 -2.51 3.06 13.64
C MET A 543 -1.70 4.02 14.52
N LEU A 544 -1.72 3.83 15.85
CA LEU A 544 -0.92 4.61 16.80
C LEU A 544 0.57 4.51 16.48
N VAL A 545 1.07 3.28 16.23
CA VAL A 545 2.46 3.08 15.79
C VAL A 545 2.73 3.79 14.49
N GLY A 546 1.82 3.71 13.52
CA GLY A 546 1.96 4.44 12.26
C GLY A 546 2.24 5.92 12.48
N SER A 547 1.53 6.56 13.41
CA SER A 547 1.72 7.98 13.70
C SER A 547 3.09 8.28 14.33
N VAL A 548 3.49 7.51 15.35
CA VAL A 548 4.77 7.68 16.06
C VAL A 548 5.95 7.34 15.14
N ALA A 549 5.79 6.34 14.27
CA ALA A 549 6.81 5.89 13.33
C ALA A 549 6.98 6.81 12.12
N VAL A 550 6.08 7.76 11.87
CA VAL A 550 6.27 8.84 10.90
C VAL A 550 6.97 10.05 11.54
N LYS A 551 6.47 10.52 12.69
CA LYS A 551 7.02 11.70 13.40
C LYS A 551 6.72 11.57 14.89
N PHE A 552 7.64 11.97 15.76
CA PHE A 552 7.43 11.89 17.22
C PHE A 552 6.25 12.74 17.74
N VAL A 553 5.74 13.69 16.96
CA VAL A 553 4.49 14.41 17.25
C VAL A 553 3.29 13.45 17.34
N GLY A 554 3.34 12.28 16.70
CA GLY A 554 2.34 11.21 16.84
C GLY A 554 2.19 10.68 18.28
N VAL A 555 3.13 10.93 19.18
CA VAL A 555 2.96 10.60 20.61
C VAL A 555 1.75 11.35 21.22
N PHE A 556 1.36 12.51 20.68
CA PHE A 556 0.20 13.24 21.18
C PHE A 556 -1.13 12.50 20.96
N VAL A 557 -1.29 11.77 19.86
CA VAL A 557 -2.47 10.91 19.67
C VAL A 557 -2.41 9.67 20.56
N VAL A 558 -1.22 9.17 20.90
CA VAL A 558 -1.06 8.12 21.92
C VAL A 558 -1.58 8.60 23.28
N PHE A 559 -1.30 9.85 23.68
CA PHE A 559 -1.87 10.42 24.90
C PHE A 559 -3.38 10.59 24.82
N LEU A 560 -3.94 11.02 23.68
CA LEU A 560 -5.39 11.13 23.50
C LEU A 560 -6.09 9.78 23.68
N VAL A 561 -5.58 8.74 23.01
CA VAL A 561 -6.11 7.38 23.14
C VAL A 561 -5.88 6.82 24.55
N GLY A 562 -4.73 7.14 25.17
CA GLY A 562 -4.43 6.80 26.56
C GLY A 562 -5.42 7.41 27.54
N PHE A 563 -5.73 8.70 27.42
CA PHE A 563 -6.75 9.37 28.23
C PHE A 563 -8.14 8.79 27.99
N ARG A 564 -8.49 8.47 26.74
CA ARG A 564 -9.76 7.78 26.45
C ARG A 564 -9.82 6.40 27.09
N ALA A 565 -8.74 5.63 27.01
CA ALA A 565 -8.64 4.31 27.62
C ALA A 565 -8.72 4.38 29.15
N ILE A 566 -8.12 5.38 29.78
CA ILE A 566 -8.22 5.63 31.22
C ILE A 566 -9.67 5.99 31.59
N ALA A 567 -10.32 6.88 30.84
CA ALA A 567 -11.72 7.23 31.07
C ALA A 567 -12.66 6.02 30.92
N ASP A 568 -12.47 5.20 29.88
CA ASP A 568 -13.22 3.95 29.72
C ASP A 568 -13.00 2.99 30.92
N LEU A 569 -11.76 2.84 31.38
CA LEU A 569 -11.44 1.99 32.52
C LEU A 569 -12.04 2.53 33.82
N TRP A 570 -12.09 3.86 33.97
CA TRP A 570 -12.75 4.53 35.10
C TRP A 570 -14.26 4.28 35.09
N GLU A 571 -14.93 4.40 33.95
CA GLU A 571 -16.34 4.07 33.79
C GLU A 571 -16.62 2.58 34.10
N ILE A 572 -15.77 1.67 33.61
CA ILE A 572 -15.91 0.22 33.87
C ILE A 572 -15.68 -0.10 35.35
N LEU A 573 -14.73 0.57 36.01
CA LEU A 573 -14.49 0.41 37.45
C LEU A 573 -15.66 0.93 38.29
N GLY A 574 -16.32 2.01 37.83
CA GLY A 574 -17.49 2.59 38.48
C GLY A 574 -18.76 1.75 38.34
N ASP A 575 -18.81 0.80 37.41
CA ASP A 575 -19.95 -0.13 37.25
C ASP A 575 -19.93 -1.22 38.32
N LEU A 576 -20.61 -0.95 39.44
CA LEU A 576 -20.74 -1.85 40.57
C LEU A 576 -21.49 -3.16 40.25
N SER A 577 -22.12 -3.29 39.06
CA SER A 577 -22.78 -4.53 38.63
C SER A 577 -21.79 -5.61 38.17
N ARG A 578 -20.52 -5.25 37.95
CA ARG A 578 -19.49 -6.15 37.43
C ARG A 578 -18.38 -6.40 38.47
N PRO A 579 -17.81 -7.62 38.52
CA PRO A 579 -16.69 -7.91 39.42
C PRO A 579 -15.41 -7.21 38.97
N VAL A 580 -14.53 -6.83 39.91
CA VAL A 580 -13.22 -6.19 39.63
C VAL A 580 -12.35 -6.96 38.63
N SER A 581 -12.48 -8.30 38.58
CA SER A 581 -11.80 -9.13 37.56
C SER A 581 -12.13 -8.73 36.11
N TYR A 582 -13.32 -8.18 35.86
CA TYR A 582 -13.72 -7.67 34.56
C TYR A 582 -12.89 -6.44 34.17
N THR A 583 -12.69 -5.52 35.11
CA THR A 583 -11.80 -4.35 34.95
C THR A 583 -10.35 -4.78 34.70
N VAL A 584 -9.84 -5.77 35.45
CA VAL A 584 -8.49 -6.32 35.23
C VAL A 584 -8.33 -6.93 33.83
N LYS A 585 -9.32 -7.70 33.35
CA LYS A 585 -9.31 -8.23 31.97
C LYS A 585 -9.27 -7.10 30.93
N HIS A 586 -10.05 -6.04 31.14
CA HIS A 586 -10.05 -4.88 30.26
C HIS A 586 -8.72 -4.11 30.28
N PHE A 587 -8.10 -3.99 31.45
CA PHE A 587 -6.78 -3.39 31.60
C PHE A 587 -5.73 -4.21 30.85
N MET A 588 -5.67 -5.52 31.06
CA MET A 588 -4.70 -6.41 30.38
C MET A 588 -4.87 -6.40 28.86
N ALA A 589 -6.11 -6.41 28.36
CA ALA A 589 -6.38 -6.34 26.93
C ALA A 589 -5.89 -5.01 26.30
N ARG A 590 -6.12 -3.88 26.98
CA ARG A 590 -5.64 -2.57 26.54
C ARG A 590 -4.11 -2.47 26.66
N ALA A 591 -3.50 -2.97 27.72
CA ALA A 591 -2.04 -3.02 27.85
C ALA A 591 -1.39 -3.85 26.73
N LEU A 592 -1.98 -5.00 26.38
CA LEU A 592 -1.51 -5.84 25.30
C LEU A 592 -1.61 -5.13 23.93
N CYS A 593 -2.77 -4.59 23.57
CA CYS A 593 -3.01 -4.05 22.24
C CYS A 593 -2.61 -2.58 22.05
N LEU A 594 -2.54 -1.78 23.10
CA LEU A 594 -2.21 -0.34 23.03
C LEU A 594 -0.80 -0.01 23.55
N ILE A 595 -0.07 -0.98 24.15
CA ILE A 595 1.32 -0.80 24.58
C ILE A 595 2.23 -1.87 23.98
N ALA A 596 2.04 -3.15 24.35
CA ALA A 596 2.97 -4.20 23.95
C ALA A 596 3.00 -4.42 22.42
N PHE A 597 1.83 -4.55 21.80
CA PHE A 597 1.71 -4.71 20.35
C PHE A 597 2.27 -3.50 19.58
N PRO A 598 1.97 -2.24 19.96
CA PRO A 598 2.60 -1.07 19.37
C PRO A 598 4.14 -1.06 19.45
N VAL A 599 4.71 -1.39 20.61
CA VAL A 599 6.17 -1.45 20.79
C VAL A 599 6.80 -2.46 19.83
N VAL A 600 6.20 -3.66 19.70
CA VAL A 600 6.68 -4.69 18.78
C VAL A 600 6.64 -4.24 17.33
N LEU A 601 5.54 -3.62 16.88
CA LEU A 601 5.43 -3.09 15.53
C LEU A 601 6.44 -1.96 15.27
N TYR A 602 6.64 -1.05 16.23
CA TYR A 602 7.59 0.04 16.11
C TYR A 602 9.04 -0.47 15.97
N MET A 603 9.42 -1.46 16.78
CA MET A 603 10.69 -2.16 16.62
C MET A 603 10.77 -2.83 15.24
N GLY A 604 9.70 -3.52 14.80
CA GLY A 604 9.63 -4.12 13.46
C GLY A 604 9.89 -3.13 12.32
N ILE A 605 9.33 -1.92 12.40
CA ILE A 605 9.57 -0.84 11.42
C ILE A 605 11.04 -0.42 11.39
N PHE A 606 11.67 -0.25 12.56
CA PHE A 606 13.10 0.07 12.64
C PHE A 606 13.98 -1.08 12.18
N TYR A 607 13.55 -2.33 12.41
CA TYR A 607 14.23 -3.51 11.88
C TYR A 607 14.25 -3.46 10.35
N ILE A 608 13.11 -3.19 9.70
CA ILE A 608 13.04 -3.02 8.23
C ILE A 608 13.96 -1.87 7.78
N HIS A 609 13.88 -0.71 8.43
CA HIS A 609 14.72 0.45 8.10
C HIS A 609 16.22 0.13 8.13
N LEU A 610 16.69 -0.52 9.20
CA LEU A 610 18.11 -0.84 9.41
C LEU A 610 18.62 -2.03 8.58
N GLN A 611 17.72 -2.84 8.02
CA GLN A 611 18.03 -3.92 7.07
C GLN A 611 18.03 -3.42 5.63
N VAL A 612 17.11 -2.52 5.28
CA VAL A 612 17.02 -1.93 3.94
C VAL A 612 18.21 -1.01 3.66
N LEU A 613 18.64 -0.21 4.64
CA LEU A 613 19.76 0.72 4.49
C LEU A 613 21.07 0.08 4.95
N TYR A 614 21.62 -0.80 4.12
CA TYR A 614 22.84 -1.54 4.44
C TYR A 614 24.10 -0.94 3.80
N LEU A 615 24.02 0.02 2.88
CA LEU A 615 25.19 0.70 2.30
C LEU A 615 25.57 1.95 3.11
N SER A 616 26.84 2.31 3.11
CA SER A 616 27.35 3.57 3.67
C SER A 616 26.71 4.78 2.99
N GLY A 617 26.54 5.87 3.72
CA GLY A 617 25.98 7.11 3.18
C GLY A 617 26.22 8.30 4.11
N PRO A 618 25.74 9.50 3.75
CA PRO A 618 26.20 10.76 4.36
C PRO A 618 25.86 10.94 5.85
N GLY A 619 25.02 10.08 6.42
CA GLY A 619 24.62 10.13 7.83
C GLY A 619 25.30 9.12 8.75
N ASP A 620 26.18 8.25 8.24
CA ASP A 620 26.84 7.21 9.04
C ASP A 620 27.79 7.78 10.11
N GLY A 621 28.41 8.94 9.85
CA GLY A 621 29.35 9.63 10.74
C GLY A 621 28.80 9.94 12.13
N TYR A 622 27.49 10.19 12.24
CA TYR A 622 26.79 10.49 13.51
C TYR A 622 26.71 9.29 14.46
N PHE A 623 26.91 8.08 13.95
CA PHE A 623 26.81 6.84 14.70
C PHE A 623 28.19 6.35 15.16
N SER A 624 28.21 5.49 16.17
CA SER A 624 29.40 4.83 16.69
C SER A 624 30.10 4.02 15.60
N SER A 625 31.41 3.90 15.74
CA SER A 625 32.22 3.11 14.83
C SER A 625 31.73 1.66 14.75
N ALA A 626 31.24 1.10 15.87
CA ALA A 626 30.65 -0.24 15.94
C ALA A 626 29.36 -0.37 15.11
N PHE A 627 28.51 0.65 15.09
CA PHE A 627 27.34 0.71 14.22
C PHE A 627 27.75 0.72 12.74
N GLN A 628 28.74 1.55 12.39
CA GLN A 628 29.21 1.72 11.00
C GLN A 628 29.81 0.43 10.40
N THR A 629 30.33 -0.49 11.22
CA THR A 629 30.81 -1.81 10.73
C THR A 629 29.73 -2.65 10.02
N HIS A 630 28.45 -2.34 10.23
CA HIS A 630 27.35 -3.01 9.53
C HIS A 630 27.12 -2.51 8.11
N LEU A 631 27.63 -1.32 7.78
CA LEU A 631 27.33 -0.65 6.52
C LEU A 631 28.35 -1.02 5.45
N GLU A 632 27.93 -1.73 4.42
CA GLU A 632 28.75 -2.05 3.26
C GLU A 632 29.23 -0.78 2.53
N GLY A 633 30.47 -0.79 2.05
CA GLY A 633 31.11 0.41 1.48
C GLY A 633 31.69 1.37 2.52
N ASN A 634 31.40 1.19 3.82
CA ASN A 634 32.14 1.89 4.86
C ASN A 634 33.55 1.28 5.01
N PHE A 635 34.57 2.10 5.23
CA PHE A 635 35.95 1.62 5.45
C PHE A 635 36.06 0.64 6.63
N LEU A 636 35.19 0.75 7.63
CA LEU A 636 35.19 -0.13 8.81
C LEU A 636 34.51 -1.49 8.53
N HIS A 637 33.80 -1.63 7.42
CA HIS A 637 33.14 -2.87 7.06
C HIS A 637 34.16 -3.93 6.66
N ASN A 638 34.21 -5.02 7.42
CA ASN A 638 35.21 -6.09 7.27
C ASN A 638 36.67 -5.60 7.31
N ALA A 639 36.93 -4.41 7.88
CA ALA A 639 38.29 -3.93 8.05
C ALA A 639 39.06 -4.79 9.05
N SER A 640 40.37 -4.88 8.78
CA SER A 640 41.35 -5.47 9.68
C SER A 640 42.38 -4.39 10.01
N THR A 641 42.54 -4.10 11.30
CA THR A 641 43.54 -3.15 11.79
C THR A 641 44.24 -3.75 13.01
N PRO A 642 45.43 -3.25 13.38
CA PRO A 642 46.09 -3.69 14.59
C PRO A 642 45.23 -3.44 15.83
N ARG A 643 45.09 -4.49 16.64
CA ARG A 643 44.34 -4.43 17.91
C ARG A 643 45.00 -3.48 18.90
N GLU A 644 46.31 -3.59 19.08
CA GLU A 644 47.08 -2.78 20.02
C GLU A 644 47.64 -1.52 19.34
N VAL A 645 47.79 -0.44 20.10
CA VAL A 645 48.35 0.82 19.61
C VAL A 645 49.83 0.91 19.99
N ALA A 646 50.71 1.10 19.01
CA ALA A 646 52.14 1.31 19.22
C ALA A 646 52.53 2.78 19.04
N TYR A 647 53.66 3.17 19.63
CA TYR A 647 54.25 4.48 19.33
C TYR A 647 54.69 4.53 17.86
N GLY A 648 54.32 5.61 17.17
CA GLY A 648 54.45 5.74 15.72
C GLY A 648 53.25 5.23 14.93
N SER A 649 52.23 4.67 15.58
CA SER A 649 50.94 4.36 14.94
C SER A 649 50.30 5.61 14.36
N LEU A 650 49.70 5.47 13.18
CA LEU A 650 48.83 6.48 12.60
C LEU A 650 47.39 6.18 13.00
N LEU A 651 46.78 7.11 13.73
CA LEU A 651 45.48 6.95 14.38
C LEU A 651 44.43 7.90 13.81
N THR A 652 43.17 7.48 13.92
CA THR A 652 42.02 8.39 13.87
C THR A 652 41.27 8.29 15.18
N LEU A 653 41.07 9.44 15.83
CA LEU A 653 40.39 9.53 17.13
C LEU A 653 38.97 10.01 16.92
N LYS A 654 38.00 9.28 17.47
CA LYS A 654 36.59 9.64 17.48
C LYS A 654 36.15 9.96 18.89
N ASN A 655 35.31 10.97 19.04
CA ASN A 655 34.70 11.27 20.32
C ASN A 655 33.54 10.30 20.61
N SER A 656 33.46 9.78 21.83
CA SER A 656 32.46 8.77 22.22
C SER A 656 31.09 9.33 22.57
N VAL A 657 30.91 10.66 22.59
CA VAL A 657 29.58 11.27 22.75
C VAL A 657 28.71 10.98 21.54
N THR A 658 27.40 10.79 21.77
CA THR A 658 26.41 10.63 20.70
C THR A 658 26.44 11.82 19.73
N GLY A 659 26.78 11.56 18.46
CA GLY A 659 26.99 12.60 17.45
C GLY A 659 28.33 13.34 17.54
N GLY A 660 29.31 12.79 18.25
CA GLY A 660 30.66 13.32 18.36
C GLY A 660 31.49 13.10 17.08
N GLY A 661 32.21 14.14 16.66
CA GLY A 661 33.06 14.09 15.48
C GLY A 661 34.45 13.46 15.70
N TYR A 662 35.20 13.34 14.61
CA TYR A 662 36.62 13.00 14.59
C TYR A 662 37.48 14.20 14.98
N LEU A 663 38.57 13.97 15.70
CA LEU A 663 39.57 15.01 15.93
C LEU A 663 40.17 15.45 14.60
N HIS A 664 39.98 16.72 14.24
CA HIS A 664 40.26 17.25 12.91
C HIS A 664 41.15 18.49 13.02
N SER A 665 42.00 18.70 12.02
CA SER A 665 42.81 19.92 11.90
C SER A 665 43.06 20.26 10.43
N HIS A 666 42.90 21.52 10.04
CA HIS A 666 43.11 21.97 8.65
C HIS A 666 43.98 23.22 8.62
N MET A 667 44.51 23.63 7.46
CA MET A 667 45.55 24.67 7.38
C MET A 667 45.11 26.11 7.72
N HIS A 668 43.89 26.31 8.24
CA HIS A 668 43.41 27.64 8.65
C HIS A 668 43.81 27.93 10.09
N LEU A 669 44.10 29.21 10.37
CA LEU A 669 44.42 29.70 11.70
C LEU A 669 43.18 30.28 12.36
N TYR A 670 43.15 30.34 13.69
CA TYR A 670 42.12 31.11 14.38
C TYR A 670 42.20 32.60 13.98
N PRO A 671 41.05 33.26 13.75
CA PRO A 671 41.02 34.65 13.31
C PRO A 671 41.49 35.61 14.42
N ALA A 672 41.88 36.82 14.03
CA ALA A 672 42.28 37.86 14.98
C ALA A 672 41.14 38.16 15.98
N GLY A 673 41.48 38.26 17.27
CA GLY A 673 40.51 38.47 18.36
C GLY A 673 39.87 37.20 18.92
N VAL A 674 40.18 36.02 18.36
CA VAL A 674 39.66 34.71 18.82
C VAL A 674 40.82 33.83 19.31
N GLY A 675 41.48 34.28 20.38
CA GLY A 675 42.63 33.58 20.98
C GLY A 675 43.88 33.63 20.11
N ALA A 676 44.73 32.62 20.24
CA ALA A 676 46.05 32.56 19.63
C ALA A 676 45.92 32.30 18.13
N LYS A 677 46.73 33.01 17.33
CA LYS A 677 46.79 32.86 15.88
C LYS A 677 47.54 31.58 15.47
N GLN A 678 47.03 30.44 15.89
CA GLN A 678 47.55 29.09 15.67
C GLN A 678 46.57 28.26 14.85
N GLN A 679 46.98 27.05 14.43
CA GLN A 679 46.16 26.19 13.57
C GLN A 679 44.86 25.77 14.29
N GLN A 680 43.74 25.81 13.57
CA GLN A 680 42.45 25.38 14.09
C GLN A 680 42.40 23.85 14.28
N VAL A 681 42.02 23.44 15.49
CA VAL A 681 41.69 22.05 15.80
C VAL A 681 40.22 21.99 16.19
N THR A 682 39.48 21.10 15.55
CA THR A 682 38.03 21.02 15.62
C THR A 682 37.58 19.56 15.68
N THR A 683 36.27 19.35 15.75
CA THR A 683 35.64 18.05 15.58
C THR A 683 34.82 18.05 14.29
N TYR A 684 35.12 17.11 13.39
CA TYR A 684 34.48 17.00 12.09
C TYR A 684 33.73 15.67 11.98
N SER A 685 32.48 15.71 11.49
CA SER A 685 31.60 14.53 11.48
C SER A 685 31.95 13.49 10.42
N HIS A 686 32.69 13.89 9.37
CA HIS A 686 33.08 13.01 8.27
C HIS A 686 34.56 12.63 8.37
N LYS A 687 34.89 11.46 7.84
CA LYS A 687 36.26 10.95 7.84
C LYS A 687 37.02 11.47 6.62
N ASP A 688 38.17 12.10 6.86
CA ASP A 688 39.05 12.61 5.81
C ASP A 688 40.54 12.38 6.14
N GLY A 689 41.43 12.88 5.28
CA GLY A 689 42.88 12.82 5.50
C GLY A 689 43.36 13.67 6.68
N ASN A 690 42.58 14.67 7.09
CA ASN A 690 42.84 15.62 8.16
C ASN A 690 42.40 15.11 9.55
N ASN A 691 41.88 13.89 9.63
CA ASN A 691 41.61 13.21 10.90
C ASN A 691 42.73 12.28 11.34
N ARG A 692 43.89 12.32 10.68
CA ARG A 692 44.99 11.37 10.90
C ARG A 692 46.08 11.97 11.77
N TRP A 693 46.36 11.32 12.90
CA TRP A 693 47.30 11.76 13.92
C TRP A 693 48.32 10.67 14.24
N PHE A 694 49.61 11.01 14.27
CA PHE A 694 50.64 10.12 14.79
C PHE A 694 50.69 10.21 16.31
N ILE A 695 50.70 9.06 16.98
CA ILE A 695 50.95 8.99 18.43
C ILE A 695 52.45 8.84 18.70
N LYS A 696 53.02 9.77 19.46
CA LYS A 696 54.46 9.87 19.72
C LYS A 696 54.74 9.88 21.21
N LYS A 697 55.93 9.41 21.62
CA LYS A 697 56.45 9.64 22.96
C LYS A 697 56.75 11.13 23.13
N PHE A 698 56.54 11.65 24.34
CA PHE A 698 56.79 13.06 24.63
C PHE A 698 58.29 13.45 24.56
N ASN A 699 59.20 12.50 24.84
CA ASN A 699 60.64 12.76 25.03
C ASN A 699 61.58 11.97 24.09
N LYS A 700 61.04 11.12 23.20
CA LYS A 700 61.83 10.31 22.26
C LYS A 700 61.43 10.62 20.82
N PRO A 701 62.36 10.46 19.85
CA PRO A 701 62.03 10.56 18.43
C PRO A 701 61.00 9.49 18.04
N THR A 702 60.27 9.76 16.96
CA THR A 702 59.22 8.84 16.48
C THR A 702 59.85 7.60 15.84
N PRO A 703 59.43 6.37 16.22
CA PRO A 703 59.91 5.16 15.58
C PRO A 703 59.58 5.17 14.07
N LEU A 704 60.57 4.90 13.22
CA LEU A 704 60.33 4.68 11.79
C LEU A 704 59.64 3.33 11.59
N TRP A 705 58.65 3.26 10.71
CA TRP A 705 57.95 2.00 10.41
C TRP A 705 58.88 0.88 9.88
N ASN A 706 60.01 1.27 9.30
CA ASN A 706 61.04 0.37 8.77
C ASN A 706 62.20 0.11 9.75
N SER A 707 62.12 0.59 11.00
CA SER A 707 63.15 0.32 12.01
C SER A 707 63.06 -1.11 12.55
N THR A 708 64.21 -1.68 12.91
CA THR A 708 64.35 -2.97 13.60
C THR A 708 64.14 -2.88 15.12
N ASP A 709 63.99 -1.66 15.67
CA ASP A 709 63.76 -1.43 17.10
C ASP A 709 62.54 -2.21 17.63
N PRO A 710 62.52 -2.67 18.90
CA PRO A 710 61.36 -3.36 19.47
C PRO A 710 60.09 -2.48 19.43
N ILE A 711 58.94 -3.11 19.20
CA ILE A 711 57.64 -2.41 19.15
C ILE A 711 57.28 -1.99 20.57
N GLU A 712 57.22 -0.68 20.83
CA GLU A 712 56.76 -0.13 22.10
C GLU A 712 55.26 0.20 22.01
N LEU A 713 54.45 -0.46 22.85
CA LEU A 713 53.00 -0.21 22.95
C LEU A 713 52.70 1.03 23.80
N VAL A 714 51.62 1.73 23.47
CA VAL A 714 51.07 2.83 24.26
C VAL A 714 50.22 2.25 25.38
N ARG A 715 50.47 2.67 26.62
CA ARG A 715 49.84 2.14 27.83
C ARG A 715 49.10 3.22 28.63
N ASN A 716 48.20 2.77 29.49
CA ASN A 716 47.48 3.63 30.43
C ASN A 716 48.45 4.38 31.35
N GLY A 717 48.36 5.71 31.40
CA GLY A 717 49.23 6.59 32.17
C GLY A 717 50.37 7.25 31.37
N ASP A 718 50.60 6.81 30.13
CA ASP A 718 51.70 7.31 29.31
C ASP A 718 51.54 8.80 28.93
N LEU A 719 52.67 9.50 28.88
CA LEU A 719 52.77 10.86 28.33
C LEU A 719 53.06 10.80 26.83
N ILE A 720 52.15 11.37 26.05
CA ILE A 720 52.15 11.31 24.59
C ILE A 720 52.11 12.69 23.96
N ARG A 721 52.48 12.74 22.68
CA ARG A 721 52.22 13.87 21.76
C ARG A 721 51.42 13.33 20.56
N LEU A 722 50.46 14.12 20.10
CA LEU A 722 49.69 13.83 18.89
C LEU A 722 50.13 14.79 17.78
N GLU A 723 50.76 14.27 16.73
CA GLU A 723 51.16 15.06 15.56
C GLU A 723 50.16 14.88 14.43
N HIS A 724 49.63 15.96 13.90
CA HIS A 724 48.74 15.95 12.74
C HIS A 724 49.51 15.57 11.47
N ARG A 725 49.08 14.52 10.75
CA ARG A 725 49.84 13.98 9.60
C ARG A 725 50.00 14.99 8.45
N PRO A 726 48.93 15.65 7.94
CA PRO A 726 49.05 16.61 6.84
C PRO A 726 49.89 17.86 7.16
N THR A 727 49.73 18.45 8.35
CA THR A 727 50.34 19.76 8.67
C THR A 727 51.57 19.68 9.56
N ARG A 728 51.87 18.49 10.11
CA ARG A 728 53.01 18.25 11.00
C ARG A 728 53.03 19.12 12.27
N ARG A 729 51.87 19.67 12.65
CA ARG A 729 51.66 20.42 13.89
C ARG A 729 51.24 19.46 15.02
N ASN A 730 51.65 19.73 16.25
CA ASN A 730 51.25 18.98 17.44
C ASN A 730 49.93 19.51 18.01
N LEU A 731 49.13 18.62 18.61
CA LEU A 731 47.97 19.00 19.41
C LEU A 731 48.42 19.75 20.66
N HIS A 732 47.96 20.98 20.81
CA HIS A 732 48.43 21.94 21.80
C HIS A 732 47.26 22.54 22.58
N SER A 733 47.50 22.94 23.83
CA SER A 733 46.55 23.78 24.56
C SER A 733 47.27 24.78 25.46
N HIS A 734 46.67 25.94 25.66
CA HIS A 734 47.23 27.04 26.44
C HIS A 734 46.11 27.75 27.21
N LYS A 735 46.45 28.58 28.21
CA LYS A 735 45.47 29.18 29.13
C LYS A 735 44.58 30.27 28.54
N GLU A 736 44.53 30.41 27.21
CA GLU A 736 43.56 31.32 26.59
C GLU A 736 42.17 30.70 26.53
N PRO A 737 41.11 31.50 26.63
CA PRO A 737 39.75 31.00 26.62
C PRO A 737 39.36 30.45 25.24
N ALA A 738 38.63 29.33 25.22
CA ALA A 738 38.10 28.77 23.99
C ALA A 738 37.14 29.74 23.26
N PRO A 739 37.00 29.65 21.92
CA PRO A 739 36.24 30.62 21.11
C PRO A 739 34.79 30.83 21.53
N VAL A 740 34.07 29.75 21.80
CA VAL A 740 32.63 29.75 22.14
C VAL A 740 32.45 29.39 23.61
N SER A 741 33.18 28.38 24.09
CA SER A 741 33.09 27.90 25.46
C SER A 741 34.12 28.58 26.36
N ARG A 742 33.93 29.89 26.63
CA ARG A 742 34.88 30.78 27.34
C ARG A 742 35.40 30.28 28.71
N LYS A 743 34.72 29.31 29.34
CA LYS A 743 35.17 28.68 30.61
C LYS A 743 36.23 27.59 30.41
N HIS A 744 36.41 27.11 29.18
CA HIS A 744 37.41 26.11 28.81
C HIS A 744 38.61 26.80 28.19
N TYR A 745 39.73 26.08 28.11
CA TYR A 745 40.93 26.53 27.44
C TYR A 745 40.91 26.18 25.94
N GLN A 746 41.56 27.01 25.13
CA GLN A 746 41.68 26.84 23.69
C GLN A 746 42.60 25.65 23.38
N VAL A 747 42.24 24.89 22.34
CA VAL A 747 43.05 23.81 21.77
C VAL A 747 43.39 24.18 20.33
N THR A 748 44.65 23.98 19.95
CA THR A 748 45.20 24.42 18.67
C THR A 748 46.20 23.41 18.12
N GLY A 749 46.67 23.63 16.89
CA GLY A 749 47.84 22.98 16.33
C GLY A 749 49.06 23.91 16.40
N TYR A 750 50.13 23.48 17.06
CA TYR A 750 51.36 24.26 17.28
C TYR A 750 52.64 23.47 16.91
N GLY A 751 53.79 24.16 16.82
CA GLY A 751 55.08 23.53 16.51
C GLY A 751 55.32 23.28 15.02
N GLU A 752 56.48 22.78 14.58
CA GLU A 752 56.78 22.45 13.17
C GLU A 752 57.47 21.09 13.04
N ASN A 753 57.09 20.27 12.06
CA ASN A 753 57.67 18.93 11.85
C ASN A 753 57.66 18.06 13.13
N GLY A 754 56.63 18.19 13.96
CA GLY A 754 56.51 17.48 15.23
C GLY A 754 57.34 18.05 16.38
N THR A 755 58.15 19.08 16.13
CA THR A 755 58.84 19.84 17.18
C THR A 755 57.91 20.89 17.75
N GLY A 756 57.80 20.96 19.07
CA GLY A 756 56.99 21.96 19.75
C GLY A 756 57.42 22.05 21.22
N ASP A 757 56.54 22.50 22.10
CA ASP A 757 56.88 22.82 23.49
C ASP A 757 56.31 21.80 24.50
N ALA A 758 56.35 22.16 25.78
CA ALA A 758 55.81 21.32 26.85
C ALA A 758 54.27 21.33 26.92
N ASN A 759 53.61 22.26 26.21
CA ASN A 759 52.15 22.35 26.11
C ASN A 759 51.56 21.44 25.02
N ASP A 760 52.41 20.63 24.38
CA ASP A 760 51.96 19.59 23.45
C ASP A 760 51.77 18.22 24.14
N VAL A 761 52.04 18.13 25.45
CA VAL A 761 52.11 16.86 26.19
C VAL A 761 50.78 16.52 26.84
N TRP A 762 50.25 15.34 26.49
CA TRP A 762 48.99 14.81 26.99
C TRP A 762 49.22 13.48 27.71
N ARG A 763 48.64 13.30 28.88
CA ARG A 763 48.57 12.01 29.59
C ARG A 763 47.36 11.23 29.09
N LEU A 764 47.60 10.00 28.64
CA LEU A 764 46.54 9.08 28.25
C LEU A 764 45.99 8.35 29.47
N VAL A 765 44.67 8.40 29.67
CA VAL A 765 43.99 7.75 30.80
C VAL A 765 42.85 6.88 30.27
N ILE A 766 42.96 5.56 30.39
CA ILE A 766 41.92 4.61 29.98
C ILE A 766 40.81 4.56 31.04
N GLU A 767 39.54 4.67 30.63
CA GLU A 767 38.40 4.55 31.55
C GLU A 767 38.30 3.11 32.08
N SER A 768 38.34 2.96 33.40
CA SER A 768 38.32 1.65 34.09
C SER A 768 39.45 0.69 33.69
N GLY A 769 40.52 1.21 33.08
CA GLY A 769 41.68 0.41 32.68
C GLY A 769 42.65 0.18 33.84
N ALA A 770 43.29 -0.98 33.86
CA ALA A 770 44.36 -1.28 34.82
C ALA A 770 45.58 -0.39 34.56
N GLU A 771 46.43 -0.22 35.57
CA GLU A 771 47.69 0.48 35.42
C GLU A 771 48.58 -0.27 34.40
N ASN A 772 49.22 0.47 33.49
CA ASN A 772 50.02 -0.09 32.39
C ASN A 772 49.29 -1.01 31.39
N GLU A 773 47.96 -0.99 31.34
CA GLU A 773 47.17 -1.70 30.33
C GLU A 773 47.43 -1.12 28.91
N PRO A 774 47.70 -1.95 27.88
CA PRO A 774 47.91 -1.46 26.51
C PRO A 774 46.62 -0.89 25.91
N LEU A 775 46.74 0.23 25.21
CA LEU A 775 45.64 0.85 24.49
C LEU A 775 45.22 -0.03 23.31
N GLU A 776 43.92 -0.29 23.19
CA GLU A 776 43.36 -1.14 22.13
C GLU A 776 42.38 -0.34 21.26
N THR A 777 42.47 -0.55 19.95
CA THR A 777 41.58 0.02 18.92
C THR A 777 40.13 -0.45 19.15
N MET A 778 39.15 0.46 19.05
CA MET A 778 37.69 0.24 19.18
C MET A 778 37.18 -0.27 20.55
N ARG A 779 38.00 -0.90 21.38
CA ARG A 779 37.62 -1.43 22.69
C ARG A 779 37.72 -0.39 23.81
N HIS A 780 38.86 0.31 23.87
CA HIS A 780 39.15 1.21 24.98
C HIS A 780 38.56 2.60 24.75
N LYS A 781 37.87 3.09 25.77
CA LYS A 781 37.49 4.49 25.94
C LYS A 781 38.54 5.16 26.82
N PHE A 782 39.07 6.30 26.39
CA PHE A 782 40.15 6.98 27.10
C PHE A 782 39.99 8.49 27.05
N LYS A 783 40.69 9.17 27.97
CA LYS A 783 40.76 10.61 28.09
C LYS A 783 42.18 11.07 27.83
N LEU A 784 42.32 12.26 27.26
CA LEU A 784 43.61 12.94 27.10
C LEU A 784 43.65 14.10 28.07
N VAL A 785 44.45 13.97 29.13
CA VAL A 785 44.62 15.00 30.16
C VAL A 785 45.88 15.79 29.86
N HIS A 786 45.74 17.08 29.62
CA HIS A 786 46.87 17.97 29.37
C HIS A 786 47.81 18.01 30.57
N TYR A 787 49.10 17.76 30.35
CA TYR A 787 50.06 17.55 31.44
C TYR A 787 50.29 18.79 32.32
N LEU A 788 50.49 19.97 31.71
CA LEU A 788 50.78 21.20 32.44
C LEU A 788 49.51 21.95 32.93
N GLN A 789 48.47 22.03 32.08
CA GLN A 789 47.27 22.84 32.29
C GLN A 789 46.25 22.11 33.19
N ASN A 790 46.43 20.80 33.41
CA ASN A 790 45.55 19.92 34.17
C ASN A 790 44.07 20.03 33.73
N CYS A 791 43.85 20.03 32.42
CA CYS A 791 42.55 20.05 31.78
C CYS A 791 42.41 18.82 30.87
N VAL A 792 41.19 18.42 30.52
CA VAL A 792 40.93 17.26 29.68
C VAL A 792 40.46 17.68 28.30
N LEU A 793 40.98 17.04 27.24
CA LEU A 793 40.55 17.27 25.87
C LEU A 793 39.07 16.87 25.71
N SER A 794 38.22 17.85 25.47
CA SER A 794 36.77 17.68 25.40
C SER A 794 36.19 18.34 24.16
N THR A 795 35.14 17.76 23.60
CA THR A 795 34.32 18.38 22.56
C THR A 795 33.14 19.10 23.21
N THR A 796 32.70 20.21 22.61
CA THR A 796 31.46 20.85 23.02
C THR A 796 30.40 20.60 21.95
N LYS A 797 29.12 20.46 22.36
CA LYS A 797 28.00 20.33 21.41
C LYS A 797 27.74 21.63 20.62
N LYS A 798 28.59 22.65 20.75
CA LYS A 798 28.45 23.93 20.08
C LYS A 798 29.25 23.92 18.78
N THR A 799 28.65 24.46 17.74
CA THR A 799 29.31 24.68 16.45
C THR A 799 30.09 25.99 16.49
N LEU A 800 31.25 25.98 15.83
CA LEU A 800 32.02 27.19 15.56
C LEU A 800 31.28 28.06 14.54
N PRO A 801 31.51 29.39 14.52
CA PRO A 801 30.98 30.26 13.47
C PRO A 801 31.54 29.93 12.08
N LYS A 802 31.10 30.66 11.06
CA LYS A 802 31.50 30.44 9.64
C LYS A 802 33.02 30.36 9.41
N TRP A 803 33.84 31.06 10.19
CA TRP A 803 35.30 31.00 10.09
C TRP A 803 35.90 29.64 10.49
N GLY A 804 35.17 28.85 11.29
CA GLY A 804 35.51 27.48 11.68
C GLY A 804 34.66 26.44 10.94
N TYR A 805 34.12 26.80 9.76
CA TYR A 805 33.36 25.92 8.87
C TYR A 805 32.15 25.24 9.50
N GLU A 806 31.55 25.85 10.53
CA GLU A 806 30.43 25.28 11.29
C GLU A 806 30.74 23.90 11.91
N GLN A 807 32.03 23.58 12.11
CA GLN A 807 32.49 22.36 12.76
C GLN A 807 32.30 22.44 14.29
N GLN A 808 32.30 21.30 14.97
CA GLN A 808 32.16 21.27 16.43
C GLN A 808 33.45 21.75 17.12
N GLU A 809 33.30 22.50 18.20
CA GLU A 809 34.41 23.07 18.96
C GLU A 809 35.14 21.99 19.80
N VAL A 810 36.48 21.96 19.72
CA VAL A 810 37.35 21.18 20.61
C VAL A 810 38.02 22.12 21.60
N THR A 811 38.03 21.73 22.87
CA THR A 811 38.51 22.55 23.99
C THR A 811 39.25 21.70 25.01
N CYS A 812 39.97 22.34 25.93
CA CYS A 812 40.54 21.68 27.09
C CYS A 812 39.75 22.12 28.33
N ASN A 813 38.94 21.20 28.87
CA ASN A 813 38.03 21.48 29.98
C ASN A 813 38.77 21.28 31.32
N PRO A 814 38.84 22.29 32.21
CA PRO A 814 39.41 22.12 33.55
C PRO A 814 38.71 21.04 34.39
N ASN A 815 37.45 20.71 34.08
CA ASN A 815 36.75 19.60 34.72
C ASN A 815 37.13 18.24 34.11
N LEU A 816 38.04 17.52 34.78
CA LEU A 816 38.52 16.19 34.35
C LEU A 816 37.44 15.11 34.30
N ARG A 817 36.29 15.31 34.99
CA ARG A 817 35.17 14.38 35.01
C ARG A 817 34.15 14.62 33.90
N ASP A 818 34.46 15.47 32.94
CA ASP A 818 33.60 15.72 31.79
C ASP A 818 33.33 14.43 31.01
N ALA A 819 32.05 14.13 30.78
CA ALA A 819 31.62 12.99 29.99
C ALA A 819 31.90 13.19 28.49
N ALA A 820 32.02 14.44 28.04
CA ALA A 820 32.33 14.75 26.64
C ALA A 820 33.82 14.63 26.28
N ALA A 821 34.66 14.32 27.27
CA ALA A 821 36.10 14.19 27.11
C ALA A 821 36.57 12.76 26.76
N VAL A 822 35.63 11.85 26.50
CA VAL A 822 35.92 10.44 26.21
C VAL A 822 36.12 10.24 24.71
N TRP A 823 37.27 9.67 24.36
CA TRP A 823 37.69 9.37 23.00
C TRP A 823 37.93 7.88 22.82
N ASN A 824 37.83 7.40 21.59
CA ASN A 824 38.22 6.05 21.19
C ASN A 824 39.09 6.10 19.93
N VAL A 825 40.02 5.15 19.82
CA VAL A 825 40.79 4.95 18.59
C VAL A 825 39.92 4.16 17.63
N GLU A 826 39.60 4.73 16.48
CA GLU A 826 38.77 4.07 15.46
C GLU A 826 39.61 3.34 14.40
N ASP A 827 40.60 4.03 13.82
CA ASP A 827 41.54 3.45 12.85
C ASP A 827 42.94 3.49 13.47
N ASN A 828 43.69 2.40 13.28
CA ASN A 828 45.07 2.25 13.71
C ASN A 828 45.86 1.63 12.57
N ARG A 829 47.00 2.22 12.22
CA ARG A 829 47.89 1.69 11.19
C ARG A 829 49.32 1.65 11.71
N PHE A 830 49.84 0.43 11.78
CA PHE A 830 51.22 0.14 12.09
C PHE A 830 51.64 -1.17 11.41
N PRO A 831 52.51 -1.14 10.38
CA PRO A 831 52.77 -2.32 9.53
C PRO A 831 53.31 -3.56 10.26
N ARG A 832 53.95 -3.38 11.42
CA ARG A 832 54.62 -4.47 12.17
C ARG A 832 53.71 -5.16 13.20
N LEU A 833 52.46 -4.72 13.37
CA LEU A 833 51.50 -5.33 14.30
C LEU A 833 50.48 -6.21 13.55
N PRO A 834 50.02 -7.32 14.17
CA PRO A 834 49.03 -8.19 13.56
C PRO A 834 47.64 -7.53 13.50
N ASN A 835 46.97 -7.65 12.35
CA ASN A 835 45.62 -7.13 12.17
C ASN A 835 44.57 -8.08 12.78
N VAL A 836 43.51 -7.51 13.36
CA VAL A 836 42.34 -8.23 13.88
C VAL A 836 41.09 -7.72 13.15
N SER A 837 40.16 -8.63 12.86
CA SER A 837 38.88 -8.29 12.22
C SER A 837 37.96 -7.54 13.18
N PHE A 838 37.36 -6.45 12.70
CA PHE A 838 36.36 -5.70 13.46
C PHE A 838 34.97 -6.36 13.57
N SER A 839 34.77 -7.52 12.93
CA SER A 839 33.51 -8.27 13.01
C SER A 839 33.10 -8.63 14.45
N ALA A 840 34.08 -8.79 15.35
CA ALA A 840 33.85 -9.09 16.77
C ALA A 840 33.16 -7.94 17.55
N TYR A 841 33.22 -6.70 17.05
CA TYR A 841 32.65 -5.52 17.72
C TYR A 841 31.30 -5.09 17.14
N LYS A 842 30.68 -5.93 16.29
CA LYS A 842 29.37 -5.64 15.69
C LYS A 842 28.28 -5.58 16.77
N LEU A 843 27.57 -4.45 16.83
CA LEU A 843 26.37 -4.28 17.64
C LEU A 843 25.23 -5.21 17.21
N ASN A 844 24.48 -5.72 18.19
CA ASN A 844 23.23 -6.42 17.90
C ASN A 844 22.11 -5.43 17.49
N TYR A 845 20.99 -5.95 16.99
CA TYR A 845 19.88 -5.11 16.54
C TYR A 845 19.34 -4.18 17.64
N LEU A 846 19.19 -4.65 18.88
CA LEU A 846 18.64 -3.83 19.97
C LEU A 846 19.58 -2.67 20.32
N GLN A 847 20.89 -2.91 20.34
CA GLN A 847 21.90 -1.87 20.53
C GLN A 847 21.84 -0.83 19.40
N ARG A 848 21.77 -1.27 18.14
CA ARG A 848 21.61 -0.38 16.97
C ARG A 848 20.32 0.45 17.06
N PHE A 849 19.22 -0.17 17.49
CA PHE A 849 17.94 0.49 17.69
C PHE A 849 18.01 1.58 18.76
N LEU A 850 18.58 1.26 19.94
CA LEU A 850 18.73 2.22 21.04
C LEU A 850 19.68 3.37 20.66
N GLU A 851 20.77 3.05 19.97
CA GLU A 851 21.72 4.06 19.49
C GLU A 851 21.07 5.00 18.47
N ALA A 852 20.31 4.47 17.50
CA ALA A 852 19.57 5.30 16.56
C ALA A 852 18.63 6.29 17.28
N HIS A 853 17.90 5.84 18.29
CA HIS A 853 17.03 6.73 19.08
C HIS A 853 17.82 7.79 19.86
N ALA A 854 18.96 7.42 20.44
CA ALA A 854 19.82 8.36 21.14
C ALA A 854 20.33 9.46 20.19
N VAL A 855 20.75 9.10 18.98
CA VAL A 855 21.19 10.06 17.95
C VAL A 855 20.01 10.93 17.49
N MET A 856 18.83 10.36 17.27
CA MET A 856 17.61 11.11 16.89
C MET A 856 17.20 12.14 17.96
N PHE A 857 17.18 11.76 19.24
CA PHE A 857 16.84 12.67 20.33
C PHE A 857 17.89 13.77 20.51
N SER A 858 19.18 13.42 20.41
CA SER A 858 20.28 14.39 20.45
C SER A 858 20.18 15.39 19.29
N GLY A 859 19.93 14.90 18.07
CA GLY A 859 19.76 15.73 16.88
C GLY A 859 18.55 16.66 17.00
N ASN A 860 17.41 16.16 17.47
CA ASN A 860 16.20 16.97 17.63
C ASN A 860 16.37 18.09 18.70
N ALA A 861 17.07 17.81 19.80
CA ALA A 861 17.40 18.81 20.81
C ALA A 861 18.41 19.87 20.31
N GLY A 862 19.20 19.53 19.28
CA GLY A 862 20.18 20.41 18.64
C GLY A 862 19.59 21.41 17.64
N LEU A 863 18.35 21.22 17.18
CA LEU A 863 17.67 22.10 16.20
C LEU A 863 17.14 23.40 16.85
N LYS A 864 18.06 24.21 17.36
CA LYS A 864 17.74 25.54 17.92
C LYS A 864 17.77 26.61 16.82
N PRO A 865 16.89 27.62 16.90
CA PRO A 865 16.92 28.75 15.97
C PRO A 865 18.27 29.45 16.04
N LYS A 866 18.78 29.89 14.89
CA LYS A 866 20.00 30.71 14.85
C LYS A 866 19.69 32.11 15.41
N ASP A 867 20.68 32.75 16.03
CA ASP A 867 20.51 34.09 16.59
C ASP A 867 20.06 35.08 15.49
N GLY A 868 18.91 35.71 15.70
CA GLY A 868 18.29 36.66 14.75
C GLY A 868 17.31 36.05 13.74
N GLU A 869 17.15 34.71 13.71
CA GLU A 869 16.20 34.04 12.81
C GLU A 869 14.77 34.08 13.37
N LEU A 870 13.84 34.68 12.64
CA LEU A 870 12.42 34.77 13.01
C LEU A 870 11.69 33.47 12.64
N THR A 871 11.52 32.57 13.60
CA THR A 871 10.71 31.34 13.44
C THR A 871 9.23 31.58 13.76
N SER A 872 8.35 30.73 13.22
CA SER A 872 6.91 30.78 13.55
C SER A 872 6.67 30.42 15.01
N ARG A 873 5.74 31.12 15.68
CA ARG A 873 5.41 30.91 17.11
C ARG A 873 4.03 30.28 17.29
N PRO A 874 3.81 29.42 18.31
CA PRO A 874 2.54 28.72 18.52
C PRO A 874 1.29 29.60 18.55
N TRP A 875 1.35 30.79 19.15
CA TRP A 875 0.21 31.71 19.21
C TRP A 875 -0.20 32.28 17.85
N MET A 876 0.71 32.31 16.87
CA MET A 876 0.45 32.85 15.53
C MET A 876 -0.42 31.90 14.70
N TRP A 877 -0.44 30.60 15.04
CA TRP A 877 -1.07 29.59 14.20
C TRP A 877 -2.60 29.69 14.21
N PRO A 878 -3.31 29.61 15.36
CA PRO A 878 -4.77 29.51 15.34
C PRO A 878 -5.48 30.70 14.68
N ILE A 879 -4.88 31.88 14.75
CA ILE A 879 -5.39 33.12 14.14
C ILE A 879 -5.01 33.28 12.66
N ASN A 880 -4.23 32.34 12.10
CA ASN A 880 -3.74 32.36 10.73
C ASN A 880 -2.92 33.62 10.40
N LEU A 881 -2.05 34.06 11.34
CA LEU A 881 -1.39 35.36 11.26
C LEU A 881 -0.42 35.46 10.09
N ARG A 882 0.44 34.44 9.90
CA ARG A 882 1.45 34.41 8.83
C ARG A 882 1.57 33.00 8.30
N GLY A 883 1.43 32.86 6.99
CA GLY A 883 1.61 31.59 6.28
C GLY A 883 3.07 31.30 5.95
N GLN A 884 3.29 30.37 5.03
CA GLN A 884 4.63 29.91 4.65
C GLN A 884 4.75 29.69 3.14
N PHE A 885 5.82 30.18 2.52
CA PHE A 885 6.11 29.90 1.11
C PHE A 885 6.51 28.45 0.89
N PHE A 886 5.88 27.81 -0.10
CA PHE A 886 6.11 26.41 -0.46
C PHE A 886 6.93 26.24 -1.73
N SER A 887 6.96 27.25 -2.60
CA SER A 887 7.74 27.23 -3.83
C SER A 887 8.66 28.45 -3.88
N ALA A 888 9.85 28.28 -4.47
CA ALA A 888 10.74 29.36 -4.84
C ALA A 888 11.04 29.26 -6.34
N GLY A 889 11.22 30.38 -7.05
CA GLY A 889 11.56 30.40 -8.47
C GLY A 889 10.70 31.31 -9.35
N GLU A 890 11.08 31.40 -10.63
CA GLU A 890 10.31 32.08 -11.68
C GLU A 890 9.19 31.16 -12.19
N GLY A 891 7.93 31.52 -11.95
CA GLY A 891 6.77 30.74 -12.37
C GLY A 891 5.65 30.68 -11.32
N VAL A 892 4.97 29.53 -11.25
CA VAL A 892 3.83 29.29 -10.37
C VAL A 892 4.28 29.26 -8.91
N LYS A 893 3.73 30.16 -8.08
CA LYS A 893 4.03 30.21 -6.65
C LYS A 893 2.93 29.56 -5.79
N ILE A 894 3.32 28.87 -4.73
CA ILE A 894 2.47 28.18 -3.77
C ILE A 894 2.72 28.76 -2.38
N TYR A 895 1.64 29.09 -1.67
CA TYR A 895 1.68 29.66 -0.34
C TYR A 895 0.77 28.88 0.60
N LEU A 896 1.34 28.38 1.69
CA LEU A 896 0.60 27.67 2.73
C LEU A 896 -0.08 28.68 3.65
N LEU A 897 -1.40 28.79 3.49
CA LEU A 897 -2.29 29.54 4.38
C LEU A 897 -3.58 28.75 4.59
N GLY A 898 -4.11 28.77 5.80
CA GLY A 898 -5.42 28.20 6.10
C GLY A 898 -6.56 28.96 5.44
N ASN A 899 -7.72 28.34 5.23
CA ASN A 899 -8.92 29.10 4.84
C ASN A 899 -9.37 29.95 6.04
N PRO A 900 -9.31 31.30 5.96
CA PRO A 900 -9.55 32.16 7.12
C PRO A 900 -10.96 32.03 7.69
N ILE A 901 -11.97 31.76 6.86
CA ILE A 901 -13.35 31.55 7.33
C ILE A 901 -13.44 30.29 8.19
N ILE A 902 -12.77 29.20 7.80
CA ILE A 902 -12.72 27.96 8.58
C ILE A 902 -11.90 28.16 9.86
N TRP A 903 -10.73 28.79 9.77
CA TRP A 903 -9.82 28.94 10.92
C TRP A 903 -10.39 29.85 11.99
N TRP A 904 -10.90 31.02 11.61
CA TRP A 904 -11.55 31.93 12.56
C TRP A 904 -12.89 31.38 13.03
N GLY A 905 -13.64 30.72 12.16
CA GLY A 905 -14.84 29.97 12.54
C GLY A 905 -14.54 28.93 13.61
N ASN A 906 -13.48 28.14 13.47
CA ASN A 906 -13.05 27.15 14.46
C ASN A 906 -12.78 27.79 15.83
N LEU A 907 -12.13 28.97 15.88
CA LEU A 907 -11.92 29.70 17.14
C LEU A 907 -13.25 30.11 17.79
N ILE A 908 -14.17 30.65 16.99
CA ILE A 908 -15.50 31.09 17.47
C ILE A 908 -16.29 29.89 17.99
N PHE A 909 -16.35 28.79 17.24
CA PHE A 909 -17.07 27.58 17.65
C PHE A 909 -16.43 26.91 18.87
N MET A 910 -15.10 26.98 19.01
CA MET A 910 -14.41 26.55 20.24
C MET A 910 -14.81 27.37 21.46
N ALA A 911 -14.79 28.70 21.35
CA ALA A 911 -15.21 29.59 22.44
C ALA A 911 -16.69 29.37 22.80
N PHE A 912 -17.55 29.19 21.78
CA PHE A 912 -18.96 28.89 21.97
C PHE A 912 -19.17 27.56 22.69
N TYR A 913 -18.49 26.49 22.27
CA TYR A 913 -18.55 25.19 22.96
C TYR A 913 -18.13 25.29 24.43
N LEU A 914 -17.02 25.98 24.73
CA LEU A 914 -16.56 26.17 26.12
C LEU A 914 -17.60 26.90 26.96
N THR A 915 -18.23 27.93 26.39
CA THR A 915 -19.31 28.66 27.04
C THR A 915 -20.50 27.74 27.34
N LEU A 916 -20.93 26.94 26.36
CA LEU A 916 -22.00 25.94 26.55
C LEU A 916 -21.64 24.90 27.62
N PHE A 917 -20.41 24.38 27.59
CA PHE A 917 -19.92 23.41 28.55
C PHE A 917 -19.92 23.96 29.98
N VAL A 918 -19.44 25.19 30.17
CA VAL A 918 -19.44 25.86 31.49
C VAL A 918 -20.86 26.12 31.98
N VAL A 919 -21.73 26.66 31.11
CA VAL A 919 -23.14 26.92 31.47
C VAL A 919 -23.86 25.63 31.85
N LYS A 920 -23.72 24.55 31.07
CA LYS A 920 -24.31 23.25 31.40
C LYS A 920 -23.73 22.71 32.71
N SER A 921 -22.41 22.75 32.90
CA SER A 921 -21.76 22.29 34.13
C SER A 921 -22.28 23.03 35.38
N ILE A 922 -22.50 24.36 35.28
CA ILE A 922 -23.09 25.16 36.37
C ILE A 922 -24.55 24.77 36.60
N ARG A 923 -25.34 24.56 35.56
CA ARG A 923 -26.75 24.14 35.67
C ARG A 923 -26.89 22.77 36.33
N ASP A 924 -26.07 21.80 35.90
CA ASP A 924 -26.04 20.45 36.45
C ASP A 924 -25.66 20.48 37.94
N ARG A 925 -24.65 21.29 38.32
CA ARG A 925 -24.26 21.48 39.73
C ARG A 925 -25.30 22.18 40.59
N ARG A 926 -26.12 23.05 40.00
CA ARG A 926 -27.23 23.75 40.69
C ARG A 926 -28.48 22.87 40.83
N GLY A 927 -28.47 21.64 40.31
CA GLY A 927 -29.62 20.74 40.40
C GLY A 927 -30.85 21.26 39.67
N ILE A 928 -30.67 22.12 38.66
CA ILE A 928 -31.76 22.58 37.78
C ILE A 928 -32.10 21.40 36.85
N ILE A 929 -32.79 20.40 37.42
CA ILE A 929 -33.34 19.26 36.69
C ILE A 929 -34.61 19.79 36.03
N SER A 930 -34.54 20.04 34.73
CA SER A 930 -35.72 20.39 33.94
C SER A 930 -36.72 19.23 34.00
N SER A 931 -37.83 19.37 34.71
CA SER A 931 -38.95 18.43 34.55
C SER A 931 -39.52 18.62 33.12
N PRO A 932 -39.83 17.55 32.36
CA PRO A 932 -40.32 17.67 30.98
C PRO A 932 -41.64 18.44 30.85
N GLN A 933 -42.36 18.67 31.96
CA GLN A 933 -43.70 19.26 31.97
C GLN A 933 -43.74 20.75 32.34
N GLN A 934 -42.70 21.32 32.95
CA GLN A 934 -42.67 22.76 33.29
C GLN A 934 -42.05 23.63 32.21
N LEU A 935 -41.62 23.04 31.09
CA LEU A 935 -40.90 23.74 30.03
C LEU A 935 -41.80 24.18 28.86
N GLY A 936 -43.00 24.63 29.19
CA GLY A 936 -43.88 25.37 28.27
C GLY A 936 -43.50 26.86 28.15
N GLU A 937 -42.76 27.42 29.11
CA GLU A 937 -42.51 28.88 29.19
C GLU A 937 -41.04 29.30 29.23
N CYS A 938 -40.09 28.36 29.34
CA CYS A 938 -38.65 28.65 29.23
C CYS A 938 -38.15 28.32 27.82
N ILE A 939 -38.08 29.35 26.98
CA ILE A 939 -37.82 29.36 25.52
C ILE A 939 -36.52 28.66 25.06
N PHE A 940 -35.70 28.11 25.96
CA PHE A 940 -34.38 27.56 25.62
C PHE A 940 -34.25 26.04 25.54
N VAL A 941 -35.21 25.21 25.95
CA VAL A 941 -34.96 23.73 26.02
C VAL A 941 -36.20 22.85 25.75
N SER A 942 -37.09 23.17 24.82
CA SER A 942 -38.19 22.25 24.48
C SER A 942 -38.13 21.80 23.02
N TYR A 943 -37.36 20.74 22.73
CA TYR A 943 -37.63 19.82 21.61
C TYR A 943 -36.82 18.50 21.73
N SER A 944 -37.48 17.45 22.22
CA SER A 944 -37.30 16.00 21.95
C SER A 944 -35.91 15.33 21.73
N LYS A 945 -34.78 15.83 22.26
CA LYS A 945 -33.44 15.26 21.94
C LYS A 945 -32.41 15.22 23.08
N ASP A 946 -32.81 15.04 24.34
CA ASP A 946 -31.87 15.06 25.48
C ASP A 946 -30.68 14.09 25.31
N PHE A 947 -30.90 12.90 24.72
CA PHE A 947 -29.87 11.90 24.49
C PHE A 947 -28.85 12.25 23.37
N ASP A 948 -29.27 13.00 22.34
CA ASP A 948 -28.38 13.41 21.24
C ASP A 948 -27.49 14.59 21.65
N SER A 949 -28.00 15.47 22.51
CA SER A 949 -27.26 16.64 23.02
C SER A 949 -26.06 16.26 23.89
N GLU A 950 -26.17 15.20 24.71
CA GLU A 950 -25.06 14.74 25.55
C GLU A 950 -23.95 14.07 24.74
N ARG A 951 -24.32 13.32 23.68
CA ARG A 951 -23.35 12.72 22.75
C ARG A 951 -22.56 13.79 22.00
N ALA A 952 -23.25 14.80 21.47
CA ALA A 952 -22.61 15.93 20.80
C ALA A 952 -21.63 16.66 21.72
N LEU A 953 -22.03 16.93 22.97
CA LEU A 953 -21.18 17.59 23.96
C LEU A 953 -19.94 16.75 24.34
N SER A 954 -20.14 15.44 24.54
CA SER A 954 -19.04 14.49 24.82
C SER A 954 -18.08 14.39 23.63
N ALA A 955 -18.61 14.35 22.40
CA ALA A 955 -17.82 14.34 21.18
C ALA A 955 -16.96 15.60 21.07
N CYS A 956 -17.55 16.78 21.27
CA CYS A 956 -16.80 18.04 21.32
C CYS A 956 -15.74 18.04 22.43
N GLY A 957 -16.02 17.46 23.59
CA GLY A 957 -15.05 17.36 24.69
C GLY A 957 -13.80 16.57 24.31
N TRP A 958 -13.98 15.39 23.70
CA TRP A 958 -12.85 14.57 23.23
C TRP A 958 -12.09 15.21 22.07
N LEU A 959 -12.78 15.88 21.15
CA LEU A 959 -12.16 16.64 20.06
C LEU A 959 -11.36 17.84 20.61
N TYR A 960 -11.89 18.54 21.60
CA TYR A 960 -11.20 19.66 22.26
C TYR A 960 -9.94 19.19 23.02
N ILE A 961 -9.99 18.06 23.73
CA ILE A 961 -8.81 17.44 24.34
C ILE A 961 -7.78 17.05 23.26
N GLY A 962 -8.25 16.52 22.13
CA GLY A 962 -7.41 16.24 20.96
C GLY A 962 -6.68 17.48 20.44
N TRP A 963 -7.39 18.61 20.32
CA TRP A 963 -6.81 19.91 19.96
C TRP A 963 -5.76 20.37 20.97
N LEU A 964 -6.08 20.34 22.28
CA LEU A 964 -5.16 20.75 23.35
C LEU A 964 -3.86 19.94 23.31
N LEU A 965 -3.94 18.62 23.20
CA LEU A 965 -2.78 17.73 23.16
C LEU A 965 -1.88 17.96 21.95
N HIS A 966 -2.46 18.36 20.82
CA HIS A 966 -1.70 18.63 19.59
C HIS A 966 -1.28 20.10 19.46
N TYR A 967 -1.63 20.96 20.41
CA TYR A 967 -1.30 22.40 20.37
C TYR A 967 -0.45 22.85 21.56
N VAL A 968 -0.89 22.59 22.78
CA VAL A 968 -0.28 23.09 24.02
C VAL A 968 1.19 22.66 24.17
N PRO A 969 1.60 21.41 23.87
CA PRO A 969 3.00 21.01 24.04
C PRO A 969 4.00 21.87 23.27
N PHE A 970 3.61 22.47 22.13
CA PHE A 970 4.49 23.32 21.34
C PHE A 970 4.90 24.62 22.04
N TRP A 971 4.15 25.07 23.06
CA TRP A 971 4.52 26.23 23.87
C TRP A 971 5.75 25.96 24.76
N GLY A 972 5.98 24.71 25.15
CA GLY A 972 7.13 24.30 25.95
C GLY A 972 8.37 23.89 25.15
N MET A 973 8.29 23.84 23.81
CA MET A 973 9.38 23.35 22.97
C MET A 973 10.34 24.47 22.57
N GLY A 974 11.59 24.41 23.04
CA GLY A 974 12.66 25.37 22.72
C GLY A 974 13.42 25.11 21.41
N ARG A 975 12.76 24.55 20.39
CA ARG A 975 13.35 24.23 19.07
C ARG A 975 12.69 25.05 17.95
N ILE A 976 13.21 24.96 16.73
CA ILE A 976 12.61 25.61 15.56
C ILE A 976 11.20 25.05 15.32
N LEU A 977 10.22 25.95 15.13
CA LEU A 977 8.83 25.61 14.84
C LEU A 977 8.34 26.31 13.57
N TYR A 978 7.43 25.65 12.87
CA TYR A 978 6.84 26.08 11.59
C TYR A 978 5.32 25.92 11.63
N PHE A 979 4.63 26.65 10.74
CA PHE A 979 3.18 26.70 10.66
C PHE A 979 2.51 25.33 10.46
N HIS A 980 3.15 24.41 9.71
CA HIS A 980 2.63 23.06 9.47
C HIS A 980 2.42 22.22 10.75
N HIS A 981 3.08 22.56 11.88
CA HIS A 981 2.93 21.82 13.14
C HIS A 981 1.53 21.92 13.76
N TYR A 982 0.74 22.95 13.39
CA TYR A 982 -0.61 23.16 13.93
C TYR A 982 -1.68 22.28 13.26
N PHE A 983 -1.42 21.72 12.08
CA PHE A 983 -2.43 21.03 11.28
C PHE A 983 -3.05 19.79 11.95
N PRO A 984 -2.31 18.97 12.73
CA PRO A 984 -2.94 17.95 13.55
C PRO A 984 -3.99 18.52 14.52
N ALA A 985 -3.73 19.66 15.16
CA ALA A 985 -4.69 20.33 16.03
C ALA A 985 -5.87 20.90 15.23
N LEU A 986 -5.60 21.53 14.07
CA LEU A 986 -6.63 22.04 13.18
C LEU A 986 -7.68 20.96 12.83
N LEU A 987 -7.24 19.73 12.53
CA LEU A 987 -8.12 18.60 12.23
C LEU A 987 -9.17 18.37 13.32
N PHE A 988 -8.75 18.36 14.58
CA PHE A 988 -9.67 18.22 15.72
C PHE A 988 -10.61 19.41 15.86
N SER A 989 -10.10 20.64 15.70
CA SER A 989 -10.94 21.85 15.79
C SER A 989 -12.01 21.90 14.68
N SER A 990 -11.66 21.52 13.44
CA SER A 990 -12.61 21.50 12.31
C SER A 990 -13.68 20.42 12.48
N MET A 991 -13.31 19.23 12.97
CA MET A 991 -14.30 18.20 13.32
C MET A 991 -15.26 18.68 14.41
N MET A 992 -14.73 19.40 15.41
CA MET A 992 -15.53 19.94 16.50
C MET A 992 -16.51 21.02 16.00
N SER A 993 -16.03 21.92 15.15
CA SER A 993 -16.87 22.93 14.49
C SER A 993 -18.02 22.29 13.73
N GLY A 994 -17.80 21.16 13.04
CA GLY A 994 -18.89 20.44 12.36
C GLY A 994 -20.02 20.02 13.31
N VAL A 995 -19.69 19.56 14.51
CA VAL A 995 -20.67 19.19 15.56
C VAL A 995 -21.37 20.42 16.14
N VAL A 996 -20.63 21.51 16.38
CA VAL A 996 -21.20 22.76 16.91
C VAL A 996 -22.12 23.42 15.88
N ILE A 997 -21.72 23.42 14.61
CA ILE A 997 -22.53 23.92 13.50
C ILE A 997 -23.84 23.13 13.43
N ASP A 998 -23.78 21.79 13.47
CA ASP A 998 -24.98 20.95 13.50
C ASP A 998 -25.95 21.35 14.63
N TYR A 999 -25.41 21.50 15.84
CA TYR A 999 -26.20 21.96 16.99
C TYR A 999 -26.84 23.33 16.75
N LEU A 1000 -26.11 24.29 16.16
CA LEU A 1000 -26.63 25.64 15.88
C LEU A 1000 -27.73 25.63 14.81
N ILE A 1001 -27.57 24.82 13.75
CA ILE A 1001 -28.54 24.77 12.65
C ILE A 1001 -29.82 24.03 13.07
N GLU A 1002 -29.74 23.11 14.04
CA GLU A 1002 -30.93 22.54 14.66
C GLU A 1002 -31.57 23.51 15.68
N SER A 1003 -30.75 24.21 16.48
CA SER A 1003 -31.23 25.02 17.60
C SER A 1003 -31.84 26.36 17.18
N ILE A 1004 -31.22 27.09 16.23
CA ILE A 1004 -31.67 28.44 15.84
C ILE A 1004 -33.05 28.41 15.19
N PRO A 1005 -33.32 27.57 14.18
CA PRO A 1005 -34.65 27.51 13.56
C PRO A 1005 -35.73 27.01 14.51
N ALA A 1006 -35.37 26.23 15.55
CA ALA A 1006 -36.32 25.76 16.55
C ALA A 1006 -36.91 26.89 17.42
N ILE A 1007 -36.24 28.05 17.48
CA ILE A 1007 -36.74 29.27 18.17
C ILE A 1007 -37.82 29.96 17.33
N LEU A 1008 -37.87 29.72 16.02
CA LEU A 1008 -38.78 30.40 15.09
C LEU A 1008 -40.15 29.69 14.99
N PRO A 1009 -41.22 30.43 14.61
CA PRO A 1009 -42.53 29.85 14.37
C PRO A 1009 -42.49 28.71 13.34
N SER A 1010 -43.34 27.69 13.53
CA SER A 1010 -43.36 26.44 12.74
C SER A 1010 -43.46 26.65 11.22
N GLY A 1011 -44.12 27.73 10.77
CA GLY A 1011 -44.26 28.07 9.36
C GLY A 1011 -42.96 28.54 8.68
N ILE A 1012 -41.99 29.07 9.43
CA ILE A 1012 -40.73 29.62 8.89
C ILE A 1012 -39.54 28.70 9.23
N ARG A 1013 -39.66 27.84 10.25
CA ARG A 1013 -38.60 26.95 10.75
C ARG A 1013 -37.84 26.20 9.65
N ASN A 1014 -38.54 25.53 8.74
CA ASN A 1014 -37.89 24.73 7.69
C ASN A 1014 -37.16 25.63 6.67
N SER A 1015 -37.74 26.77 6.32
CA SER A 1015 -37.11 27.76 5.44
C SER A 1015 -35.86 28.35 6.07
N ALA A 1016 -35.91 28.68 7.37
CA ALA A 1016 -34.76 29.18 8.12
C ALA A 1016 -33.64 28.13 8.23
N TYR A 1017 -33.98 26.87 8.46
CA TYR A 1017 -33.03 25.75 8.47
C TYR A 1017 -32.28 25.65 7.13
N HIS A 1018 -33.02 25.60 6.01
CA HIS A 1018 -32.40 25.49 4.68
C HIS A 1018 -31.62 26.74 4.28
N LEU A 1019 -32.08 27.94 4.66
CA LEU A 1019 -31.37 29.20 4.43
C LEU A 1019 -30.04 29.22 5.19
N LEU A 1020 -30.05 28.88 6.48
CA LEU A 1020 -28.85 28.85 7.31
C LEU A 1020 -27.82 27.83 6.79
N MET A 1021 -28.27 26.63 6.45
CA MET A 1021 -27.43 25.61 5.80
C MET A 1021 -26.85 26.13 4.47
N GLY A 1022 -27.69 26.69 3.60
CA GLY A 1022 -27.26 27.26 2.32
C GLY A 1022 -26.22 28.38 2.47
N LEU A 1023 -26.40 29.27 3.45
CA LEU A 1023 -25.44 30.36 3.75
C LEU A 1023 -24.10 29.81 4.24
N ILE A 1024 -24.09 28.82 5.13
CA ILE A 1024 -22.84 28.23 5.63
C ILE A 1024 -22.10 27.55 4.47
N VAL A 1025 -22.75 26.69 3.71
CA VAL A 1025 -22.10 25.98 2.60
C VAL A 1025 -21.63 26.93 1.51
N SER A 1026 -22.45 27.90 1.11
CA SER A 1026 -22.05 28.89 0.10
C SER A 1026 -20.86 29.73 0.56
N SER A 1027 -20.80 30.13 1.83
CA SER A 1027 -19.64 30.87 2.38
C SER A 1027 -18.34 30.05 2.36
N LEU A 1028 -18.43 28.75 2.68
CA LEU A 1028 -17.28 27.84 2.64
C LEU A 1028 -16.81 27.58 1.21
N VAL A 1029 -17.74 27.36 0.27
CA VAL A 1029 -17.41 27.15 -1.15
C VAL A 1029 -16.86 28.42 -1.79
N TYR A 1030 -17.44 29.59 -1.49
CA TYR A 1030 -16.97 30.86 -2.02
C TYR A 1030 -15.59 31.24 -1.48
N SER A 1031 -15.35 31.06 -0.17
CA SER A 1031 -14.01 31.25 0.40
C SER A 1031 -12.97 30.29 -0.20
N PHE A 1032 -13.36 29.03 -0.43
CA PHE A 1032 -12.48 28.07 -1.12
C PHE A 1032 -12.14 28.50 -2.54
N TYR A 1033 -13.13 28.97 -3.31
CA TYR A 1033 -12.91 29.47 -4.66
C TYR A 1033 -11.98 30.69 -4.66
N LEU A 1034 -12.18 31.62 -3.73
CA LEU A 1034 -11.38 32.84 -3.60
C LEU A 1034 -9.90 32.52 -3.37
N PHE A 1035 -9.59 31.69 -2.36
CA PHE A 1035 -8.21 31.40 -1.96
C PHE A 1035 -7.58 30.20 -2.69
N ALA A 1036 -8.28 29.55 -3.63
CA ALA A 1036 -7.77 28.43 -4.43
C ALA A 1036 -6.41 28.67 -5.12
N PRO A 1037 -6.09 29.89 -5.63
CA PRO A 1037 -4.79 30.15 -6.25
C PRO A 1037 -3.61 29.94 -5.29
N LEU A 1038 -3.77 30.10 -3.97
CA LEU A 1038 -2.70 29.87 -3.00
C LEU A 1038 -2.22 28.41 -3.01
N THR A 1039 -3.11 27.47 -3.30
CA THR A 1039 -2.83 26.03 -3.33
C THR A 1039 -2.52 25.51 -4.73
N TYR A 1040 -3.25 25.95 -5.76
CA TYR A 1040 -3.09 25.42 -7.13
C TYR A 1040 -2.13 26.24 -8.00
N GLY A 1041 -1.67 27.39 -7.50
CA GLY A 1041 -0.72 28.22 -8.19
C GLY A 1041 -1.17 29.67 -8.35
N MET A 1042 -0.34 30.59 -7.86
CA MET A 1042 -0.50 32.04 -8.03
C MET A 1042 0.20 32.48 -9.32
N SER A 1043 -0.48 33.28 -10.16
CA SER A 1043 0.01 33.63 -11.51
C SER A 1043 0.24 35.10 -11.81
N ASN A 1044 0.04 36.06 -10.88
CA ASN A 1044 0.07 37.51 -11.21
C ASN A 1044 0.69 38.40 -10.11
N GLY A 1045 2.00 38.25 -9.83
CA GLY A 1045 2.73 39.12 -8.91
C GLY A 1045 2.33 38.96 -7.42
N PRO A 1046 3.10 39.55 -6.49
CA PRO A 1046 2.82 39.45 -5.05
C PRO A 1046 1.60 40.28 -4.64
N SER A 1047 0.89 39.84 -3.61
CA SER A 1047 -0.29 40.51 -3.02
C SER A 1047 0.01 41.89 -2.43
N THR A 1048 1.28 42.26 -2.28
CA THR A 1048 1.70 43.61 -1.88
C THR A 1048 1.52 44.64 -2.99
N GLU A 1049 1.45 44.21 -4.25
CA GLU A 1049 1.29 45.11 -5.39
C GLU A 1049 -0.20 45.42 -5.65
N PRO A 1050 -0.62 46.70 -5.72
CA PRO A 1050 -2.04 47.06 -5.93
C PRO A 1050 -2.64 46.52 -7.23
N ASN A 1051 -1.79 46.28 -8.25
CA ASN A 1051 -2.19 45.77 -9.56
C ASN A 1051 -2.27 44.24 -9.61
N SER A 1052 -1.88 43.53 -8.54
CA SER A 1052 -1.95 42.08 -8.47
C SER A 1052 -3.39 41.60 -8.27
N THR A 1053 -3.78 40.52 -8.95
CA THR A 1053 -5.05 39.83 -8.68
C THR A 1053 -5.10 39.24 -7.26
N MET A 1054 -3.95 39.13 -6.58
CA MET A 1054 -3.85 38.61 -5.22
C MET A 1054 -4.04 39.70 -4.15
N HIS A 1055 -3.99 40.98 -4.52
CA HIS A 1055 -4.07 42.10 -3.56
C HIS A 1055 -5.37 42.10 -2.75
N GLY A 1056 -6.51 41.86 -3.40
CA GLY A 1056 -7.82 41.80 -2.73
C GLY A 1056 -7.99 40.64 -1.73
N MET A 1057 -7.09 39.66 -1.75
CA MET A 1057 -7.10 38.52 -0.82
C MET A 1057 -6.24 38.78 0.43
N ARG A 1058 -5.47 39.87 0.48
CA ARG A 1058 -4.62 40.22 1.61
C ARG A 1058 -5.44 40.85 2.75
N TRP A 1059 -6.11 40.02 3.53
CA TRP A 1059 -6.94 40.50 4.66
C TRP A 1059 -6.13 40.91 5.89
N LEU A 1060 -4.92 40.37 6.04
CA LEU A 1060 -3.96 40.77 7.07
C LEU A 1060 -2.70 41.31 6.42
N GLU A 1061 -2.12 42.38 6.99
CA GLU A 1061 -0.88 42.98 6.48
C GLU A 1061 0.30 41.99 6.52
N THR A 1062 0.26 41.03 7.44
CA THR A 1062 1.26 39.97 7.62
C THR A 1062 1.18 38.87 6.56
N TRP A 1063 0.15 38.86 5.71
CA TRP A 1063 0.07 37.95 4.57
C TRP A 1063 0.87 38.53 3.39
N GLU A 1064 1.90 37.80 2.99
CA GLU A 1064 2.96 38.29 2.10
C GLU A 1064 3.03 37.50 0.77
N PHE A 1065 1.97 36.75 0.42
CA PHE A 1065 1.95 35.83 -0.72
C PHE A 1065 1.94 36.52 -2.09
#